data_AF-A0A091RA57-F1
#
_entry.id   AF-A0A091RA57-F1
#
_cell.length_a   1.000
_cell.length_b   1.000
_cell.length_c   1.000
_cell.angle_alpha   90.00
_cell.angle_beta   90.00
_cell.angle_gamma   90.00
#
_symmetry.space_group_name_H-M   'P 1'
#
loop_
_entity.id
_entity.type
_entity.pdbx_description
1 polymer ?
#
loop_
_entity_poly.entity_id
_entity_poly.type
_entity_poly.pdbx_seq_one_letter_code
_entity_poly.pdbx_strand_id
1 'polypeptide(L)'
;LQNSNEAELDTEDLRRKLCQANKEKLDLSIKHSQELSNYESQIVKLRSEVEKGEALRQSLEYELAIARKDARLKIYAAEEELSDVKTKLVKLQVLNGELQQKVSETEKMFHIAQQKWKEQEQRLAIEKDHMRRTCNSEYELLLKERTKLESVLQSWLEKLRFMNLNCNSELGCENAEVGMEMNLNLVHTQEQNNELQKIHKKMEDMEVEHHGCTELLRCQASELEYSTEREERLRKELEAATLRIKKLEENIEAERAAHVESKFNSEIIQLRVRDLEGALQAEKDSQAEALLDLEMIKKEFKEVENAYEREKHNAQESLEKLKVLERECFSTNKKMNEAVEEKTKIIKDLSERLGNSEKNCRELQEELEEAKKHQVFLTETYENNMRELELLLDSFAMSGQRTAGTCKDKDKFPSLSVLETLRCTLTAYRNKLEEMSNELGKMKTVCEKLTKELEVSKEKMYALGQDLKEAQDNLADANKELNHLHTKCADRETLIGTFRTELQNVRQCWEKEKIRATESENEIQQLTRAYQKDTEEKLTFLHSLYQRLVAGCVLIKQSEGILDRFSWCELCAVLQENVDALILDLNRANEKISHLEYVCKNKSDTMKELQQSQEDAFSKMAEQMKAQESCWQKQKQYLEQQYLSLLGEVHARAQ
;
A
#
# COMPACT_ATOMS: atom_id res chain seq x y z
N LEU A 1 -76.29 -25.23 26.34
CA LEU A 1 -75.95 -24.17 27.32
C LEU A 1 -74.59 -24.37 28.00
N GLN A 2 -73.95 -25.55 27.96
CA GLN A 2 -72.55 -25.68 28.43
C GLN A 2 -71.53 -25.40 27.32
N ASN A 3 -71.71 -25.98 26.12
CA ASN A 3 -70.77 -25.86 24.99
C ASN A 3 -70.60 -24.45 24.39
N SER A 4 -71.37 -23.44 24.84
CA SER A 4 -71.17 -22.04 24.42
C SER A 4 -69.95 -21.42 25.11
N ASN A 5 -69.71 -21.79 26.37
CA ASN A 5 -68.80 -21.05 27.23
C ASN A 5 -67.33 -21.47 27.01
N GLU A 6 -67.09 -22.68 26.53
CA GLU A 6 -65.75 -23.15 26.10
C GLU A 6 -65.28 -22.38 24.86
N ALA A 7 -66.17 -22.19 23.87
CA ALA A 7 -65.84 -21.42 22.67
C ALA A 7 -65.56 -19.93 22.98
N GLU A 8 -66.31 -19.31 23.90
CA GLU A 8 -66.00 -17.95 24.36
C GLU A 8 -64.63 -17.87 25.08
N LEU A 9 -64.32 -18.85 25.93
CA LEU A 9 -63.03 -18.96 26.61
C LEU A 9 -61.84 -19.04 25.63
N ASP A 10 -61.91 -19.90 24.62
CA ASP A 10 -60.87 -20.01 23.60
C ASP A 10 -60.71 -18.72 22.79
N THR A 11 -61.81 -18.05 22.42
CA THR A 11 -61.69 -16.75 21.72
C THR A 11 -61.06 -15.65 22.58
N GLU A 12 -61.28 -15.67 23.89
CA GLU A 12 -60.70 -14.69 24.80
C GLU A 12 -59.21 -14.97 25.07
N ASP A 13 -58.78 -16.23 25.11
CA ASP A 13 -57.35 -16.57 25.18
C ASP A 13 -56.61 -16.25 23.87
N LEU A 14 -57.23 -16.48 22.71
CA LEU A 14 -56.71 -16.04 21.42
C LEU A 14 -56.57 -14.50 21.34
N ARG A 15 -57.53 -13.74 21.88
CA ARG A 15 -57.40 -12.26 22.02
C ARG A 15 -56.20 -11.88 22.88
N ARG A 16 -55.99 -12.53 24.03
CA ARG A 16 -54.83 -12.26 24.91
C ARG A 16 -53.52 -12.53 24.19
N LYS A 17 -53.40 -13.67 23.50
CA LYS A 17 -52.23 -14.03 22.67
C LYS A 17 -51.98 -12.99 21.57
N LEU A 18 -53.01 -12.53 20.88
CA LEU A 18 -52.90 -11.48 19.85
C LEU A 18 -52.48 -10.13 20.45
N CYS A 19 -53.04 -9.73 21.60
CA CYS A 19 -52.64 -8.50 22.30
C CYS A 19 -51.19 -8.56 22.79
N GLN A 20 -50.73 -9.71 23.29
CA GLN A 20 -49.35 -9.92 23.72
C GLN A 20 -48.38 -9.86 22.52
N ALA A 21 -48.69 -10.56 21.41
CA ALA A 21 -47.87 -10.51 20.20
C ALA A 21 -47.82 -9.10 19.57
N ASN A 22 -48.93 -8.34 19.61
CA ASN A 22 -48.95 -6.95 19.18
C ASN A 22 -48.09 -6.04 20.08
N LYS A 23 -48.06 -6.30 21.40
CA LYS A 23 -47.18 -5.60 22.33
C LYS A 23 -45.70 -5.91 22.06
N GLU A 24 -45.36 -7.19 21.90
CA GLU A 24 -43.99 -7.62 21.58
C GLU A 24 -43.52 -7.04 20.24
N LYS A 25 -44.38 -6.99 19.22
CA LYS A 25 -44.13 -6.31 17.95
C LYS A 25 -43.88 -4.81 18.13
N LEU A 26 -44.63 -4.13 19.01
CA LEU A 26 -44.43 -2.72 19.31
C LEU A 26 -43.10 -2.48 20.04
N ASP A 27 -42.79 -3.28 21.06
CA ASP A 27 -41.55 -3.21 21.82
C ASP A 27 -40.32 -3.47 20.93
N LEU A 28 -40.40 -4.40 19.97
CA LEU A 28 -39.37 -4.62 18.94
C LEU A 28 -39.24 -3.43 17.97
N SER A 29 -40.36 -2.86 17.54
CA SER A 29 -40.37 -1.68 16.64
C SER A 29 -39.78 -0.44 17.32
N ILE A 30 -39.99 -0.27 18.63
CA ILE A 30 -39.38 0.80 19.43
C ILE A 30 -37.86 0.60 19.55
N LYS A 31 -37.39 -0.63 19.83
CA LYS A 31 -35.95 -0.93 19.86
C LYS A 31 -35.28 -0.66 18.53
N HIS A 32 -35.86 -1.14 17.43
CA HIS A 32 -35.33 -0.90 16.09
C HIS A 32 -35.28 0.61 15.76
N SER A 33 -36.28 1.38 16.17
CA SER A 33 -36.27 2.85 16.00
C SER A 33 -35.17 3.54 16.82
N GLN A 34 -34.87 3.04 18.03
CA GLN A 34 -33.76 3.54 18.87
C GLN A 34 -32.39 3.16 18.28
N GLU A 35 -32.25 1.94 17.76
CA GLU A 35 -31.04 1.47 17.07
C GLU A 35 -30.77 2.28 15.81
N LEU A 36 -31.77 2.50 14.95
CA LEU A 36 -31.67 3.37 13.78
C LEU A 36 -31.22 4.78 14.16
N SER A 37 -31.83 5.41 15.17
CA SER A 37 -31.44 6.75 15.62
C SER A 37 -29.99 6.80 16.16
N ASN A 38 -29.53 5.73 16.83
CA ASN A 38 -28.14 5.60 17.26
C ASN A 38 -27.17 5.46 16.07
N TYR A 39 -27.55 4.75 15.01
CA TYR A 39 -26.73 4.65 13.79
C TYR A 39 -26.72 5.97 13.00
N GLU A 40 -27.87 6.65 12.86
CA GLU A 40 -27.96 8.00 12.27
C GLU A 40 -27.05 9.00 13.01
N SER A 41 -27.06 8.99 14.35
CA SER A 41 -26.17 9.83 15.16
C SER A 41 -24.68 9.55 14.91
N GLN A 42 -24.30 8.29 14.71
CA GLN A 42 -22.93 7.90 14.37
C GLN A 42 -22.55 8.33 12.94
N ILE A 43 -23.45 8.15 11.97
CA ILE A 43 -23.24 8.58 10.58
C ILE A 43 -23.05 10.10 10.50
N VAL A 44 -23.84 10.89 11.25
CA VAL A 44 -23.69 12.36 11.31
C VAL A 44 -22.35 12.77 11.94
N LYS A 45 -21.91 12.10 13.01
CA LYS A 45 -20.58 12.34 13.61
C LYS A 45 -19.46 12.08 12.62
N LEU A 46 -19.44 10.89 12.00
CA LEU A 46 -18.42 10.47 11.04
C LEU A 46 -18.37 11.41 9.82
N ARG A 47 -19.53 11.83 9.28
CA ARG A 47 -19.57 12.85 8.22
C ARG A 47 -18.91 14.16 8.66
N SER A 48 -19.21 14.64 9.87
CA SER A 48 -18.59 15.86 10.42
C SER A 48 -17.10 15.72 10.72
N GLU A 49 -16.56 14.50 10.83
CA GLU A 49 -15.13 14.25 11.00
C GLU A 49 -14.42 14.18 9.65
N VAL A 50 -15.04 13.54 8.65
CA VAL A 50 -14.59 13.57 7.24
C VAL A 50 -14.55 15.00 6.70
N GLU A 51 -15.58 15.81 6.92
CA GLU A 51 -15.62 17.22 6.49
C GLU A 51 -14.49 18.06 7.12
N LYS A 52 -14.15 17.82 8.41
CA LYS A 52 -13.03 18.48 9.09
C LYS A 52 -11.67 18.01 8.55
N GLY A 53 -11.52 16.71 8.30
CA GLY A 53 -10.31 16.13 7.70
C GLY A 53 -10.05 16.66 6.29
N GLU A 54 -11.11 16.79 5.49
CA GLU A 54 -11.06 17.36 4.14
C GLU A 54 -10.68 18.85 4.15
N ALA A 55 -11.28 19.64 5.05
CA ALA A 55 -10.90 21.05 5.21
C ALA A 55 -9.42 21.22 5.66
N LEU A 56 -8.94 20.35 6.55
CA LEU A 56 -7.54 20.33 6.97
C LEU A 56 -6.60 19.93 5.82
N ARG A 57 -6.97 18.92 5.02
CA ARG A 57 -6.23 18.48 3.82
C ARG A 57 -6.05 19.65 2.84
N GLN A 58 -7.13 20.38 2.55
CA GLN A 58 -7.10 21.54 1.66
C GLN A 58 -6.20 22.69 2.19
N SER A 59 -6.19 22.95 3.50
CA SER A 59 -5.28 23.94 4.11
C SER A 59 -3.81 23.53 3.95
N LEU A 60 -3.49 22.26 4.26
CA LEU A 60 -2.13 21.74 4.15
C LEU A 60 -1.64 21.70 2.70
N GLU A 61 -2.51 21.40 1.73
CA GLU A 61 -2.18 21.46 0.30
C GLU A 61 -1.89 22.90 -0.18
N TYR A 62 -2.61 23.89 0.33
CA TYR A 62 -2.36 25.31 0.08
C TYR A 62 -1.03 25.79 0.69
N GLU A 63 -0.75 25.42 1.95
CA GLU A 63 0.51 25.72 2.63
C GLU A 63 1.71 25.06 1.93
N LEU A 64 1.58 23.79 1.50
CA LEU A 64 2.58 23.09 0.69
C LEU A 64 2.79 23.75 -0.69
N ALA A 65 1.75 24.29 -1.31
CA ALA A 65 1.86 25.02 -2.57
C ALA A 65 2.65 26.33 -2.40
N ILE A 66 2.44 27.07 -1.30
CA ILE A 66 3.23 28.25 -0.93
C ILE A 66 4.69 27.85 -0.65
N ALA A 67 4.93 26.87 0.23
CA ALA A 67 6.28 26.43 0.58
C ALA A 67 7.08 25.98 -0.66
N ARG A 68 6.44 25.26 -1.58
CA ARG A 68 7.04 24.88 -2.88
C ARG A 68 7.32 26.08 -3.79
N LYS A 69 6.49 27.14 -3.76
CA LYS A 69 6.75 28.38 -4.51
C LYS A 69 7.97 29.11 -3.94
N ASP A 70 8.03 29.29 -2.62
CA ASP A 70 9.09 30.04 -1.96
C ASP A 70 10.44 29.29 -2.01
N ALA A 71 10.42 27.95 -1.93
CA ALA A 71 11.61 27.13 -2.19
C ALA A 71 12.16 27.33 -3.61
N ARG A 72 11.30 27.38 -4.64
CA ARG A 72 11.72 27.65 -6.03
C ARG A 72 12.28 29.06 -6.20
N LEU A 73 11.70 30.07 -5.54
CA LEU A 73 12.26 31.44 -5.55
C LEU A 73 13.66 31.50 -4.91
N LYS A 74 13.88 30.76 -3.80
CA LYS A 74 15.21 30.64 -3.17
C LYS A 74 16.21 29.91 -4.06
N ILE A 75 15.79 28.87 -4.79
CA ILE A 75 16.63 28.17 -5.76
C ILE A 75 17.08 29.11 -6.88
N TYR A 76 16.16 29.83 -7.53
CA TYR A 76 16.52 30.77 -8.60
C TYR A 76 17.48 31.87 -8.13
N ALA A 77 17.29 32.42 -6.92
CA ALA A 77 18.22 33.39 -6.35
C ALA A 77 19.63 32.80 -6.09
N ALA A 78 19.70 31.54 -5.65
CA ALA A 78 20.98 30.84 -5.46
C ALA A 78 21.65 30.47 -6.80
N GLU A 79 20.88 30.17 -7.84
CA GLU A 79 21.39 29.94 -9.20
C GLU A 79 21.94 31.23 -9.84
N GLU A 80 21.30 32.38 -9.59
CA GLU A 80 21.77 33.70 -10.03
C GLU A 80 23.09 34.08 -9.35
N GLU A 81 23.17 33.99 -8.01
CA GLU A 81 24.42 34.20 -7.26
C GLU A 81 25.53 33.23 -7.69
N LEU A 82 25.21 31.96 -7.94
CA LEU A 82 26.19 30.96 -8.43
C LEU A 82 26.70 31.31 -9.84
N SER A 83 25.83 31.81 -10.73
CA SER A 83 26.21 32.31 -12.05
C SER A 83 27.16 33.51 -11.94
N ASP A 84 26.88 34.42 -11.00
CA ASP A 84 27.68 35.62 -10.79
C ASP A 84 29.04 35.32 -10.15
N VAL A 85 29.10 34.37 -9.18
CA VAL A 85 30.34 33.80 -8.63
C VAL A 85 31.15 33.07 -9.71
N LYS A 86 30.51 32.26 -10.57
CA LYS A 86 31.18 31.59 -11.70
C LYS A 86 31.76 32.59 -12.69
N THR A 87 31.06 33.69 -12.95
CA THR A 87 31.54 34.79 -13.81
C THR A 87 32.72 35.53 -13.16
N LYS A 88 32.72 35.74 -11.84
CA LYS A 88 33.86 36.30 -11.08
C LYS A 88 35.07 35.35 -11.11
N LEU A 89 34.87 34.04 -10.97
CA LEU A 89 35.92 33.02 -11.04
C LEU A 89 36.62 33.00 -12.41
N VAL A 90 35.87 33.04 -13.52
CA VAL A 90 36.46 33.09 -14.88
C VAL A 90 37.32 34.34 -15.06
N LYS A 91 36.87 35.51 -14.57
CA LYS A 91 37.67 36.75 -14.61
C LYS A 91 38.97 36.63 -13.81
N LEU A 92 38.94 35.99 -12.64
CA LEU A 92 40.13 35.72 -11.83
C LEU A 92 41.09 34.71 -12.48
N GLN A 93 40.57 33.69 -13.16
CA GLN A 93 41.39 32.74 -13.93
C GLN A 93 42.15 33.42 -15.07
N VAL A 94 41.49 34.31 -15.83
CA VAL A 94 42.15 35.11 -16.88
C VAL A 94 43.24 36.01 -16.28
N LEU A 95 42.92 36.77 -15.23
CA LEU A 95 43.88 37.66 -14.57
C LEU A 95 45.09 36.90 -13.99
N ASN A 96 44.88 35.71 -13.43
CA ASN A 96 45.97 34.86 -12.94
C ASN A 96 46.85 34.37 -14.09
N GLY A 97 46.28 34.04 -15.25
CA GLY A 97 47.02 33.70 -16.47
C GLY A 97 47.88 34.87 -16.96
N GLU A 98 47.34 36.10 -16.99
CA GLU A 98 48.11 37.30 -17.36
C GLU A 98 49.27 37.58 -16.40
N LEU A 99 49.05 37.40 -15.08
CA LEU A 99 50.10 37.55 -14.07
C LEU A 99 51.18 36.48 -14.21
N GLN A 100 50.79 35.22 -14.42
CA GLN A 100 51.72 34.11 -14.60
C GLN A 100 52.53 34.24 -15.91
N GLN A 101 51.92 34.77 -16.98
CA GLN A 101 52.66 35.15 -18.19
C GLN A 101 53.71 36.23 -17.89
N LYS A 102 53.33 37.32 -17.21
CA LYS A 102 54.24 38.43 -16.85
C LYS A 102 55.40 37.97 -15.98
N VAL A 103 55.17 37.07 -15.01
CA VAL A 103 56.25 36.43 -14.22
C VAL A 103 57.21 35.68 -15.14
N SER A 104 56.68 34.85 -16.05
CA SER A 104 57.54 34.12 -17.00
C SER A 104 58.30 35.03 -17.97
N GLU A 105 57.85 36.27 -18.20
CA GLU A 105 58.53 37.27 -19.04
C GLU A 105 59.62 38.00 -18.26
N THR A 106 59.37 38.37 -17.00
CA THR A 106 60.40 38.98 -16.14
C THR A 106 61.49 37.99 -15.76
N GLU A 107 61.18 36.72 -15.53
CA GLU A 107 62.16 35.63 -15.33
C GLU A 107 63.11 35.49 -16.53
N LYS A 108 62.56 35.47 -17.76
CA LYS A 108 63.36 35.41 -19.00
C LYS A 108 64.26 36.65 -19.13
N MET A 109 63.74 37.85 -18.88
CA MET A 109 64.54 39.08 -18.90
C MET A 109 65.64 39.06 -17.83
N PHE A 110 65.35 38.56 -16.63
CA PHE A 110 66.32 38.44 -15.54
C PHE A 110 67.45 37.45 -15.89
N HIS A 111 67.14 36.28 -16.45
CA HIS A 111 68.16 35.34 -16.93
C HIS A 111 69.04 35.95 -18.04
N ILE A 112 68.45 36.67 -19.00
CA ILE A 112 69.21 37.36 -20.06
C ILE A 112 70.12 38.45 -19.46
N ALA A 113 69.65 39.21 -18.47
CA ALA A 113 70.46 40.21 -17.78
C ALA A 113 71.60 39.57 -16.97
N GLN A 114 71.33 38.48 -16.24
CA GLN A 114 72.32 37.74 -15.47
C GLN A 114 73.40 37.13 -16.37
N GLN A 115 73.03 36.59 -17.55
CA GLN A 115 73.99 36.08 -18.52
C GLN A 115 74.90 37.22 -19.06
N LYS A 116 74.30 38.34 -19.50
CA LYS A 116 75.07 39.51 -19.98
C LYS A 116 76.03 40.07 -18.92
N TRP A 117 75.64 40.02 -17.65
CA TRP A 117 76.50 40.42 -16.53
C TRP A 117 77.72 39.49 -16.41
N LYS A 118 77.52 38.17 -16.43
CA LYS A 118 78.63 37.18 -16.43
C LYS A 118 79.54 37.33 -17.64
N GLU A 119 78.98 37.58 -18.83
CA GLU A 119 79.74 37.86 -20.06
C GLU A 119 80.55 39.17 -20.00
N GLN A 120 80.10 40.16 -19.21
CA GLN A 120 80.84 41.39 -18.97
C GLN A 120 81.95 41.19 -17.93
N GLU A 121 81.67 40.47 -16.84
CA GLU A 121 82.65 40.09 -15.82
C GLU A 121 83.81 39.29 -16.43
N GLN A 122 83.51 38.29 -17.27
CA GLN A 122 84.53 37.51 -17.99
C GLN A 122 85.39 38.37 -18.91
N ARG A 123 84.80 39.33 -19.63
CA ARG A 123 85.56 40.26 -20.49
C ARG A 123 86.50 41.15 -19.67
N LEU A 124 86.03 41.71 -18.56
CA LEU A 124 86.85 42.51 -17.64
C LEU A 124 87.97 41.66 -16.98
N ALA A 125 87.73 40.38 -16.70
CA ALA A 125 88.76 39.47 -16.21
C ALA A 125 89.86 39.23 -17.26
N ILE A 126 89.49 38.96 -18.51
CA ILE A 126 90.43 38.79 -19.64
C ILE A 126 91.25 40.06 -19.87
N GLU A 127 90.62 41.22 -19.81
CA GLU A 127 91.26 42.54 -19.95
C GLU A 127 92.24 42.82 -18.81
N LYS A 128 91.86 42.57 -17.55
CA LYS A 128 92.74 42.71 -16.38
C LYS A 128 93.96 41.77 -16.47
N ASP A 129 93.76 40.54 -16.94
CA ASP A 129 94.85 39.58 -17.14
C ASP A 129 95.71 39.92 -18.37
N HIS A 130 95.18 40.60 -19.38
CA HIS A 130 95.96 41.19 -20.47
C HIS A 130 96.84 42.32 -19.94
N MET A 131 96.26 43.30 -19.23
CA MET A 131 97.00 44.40 -18.62
C MET A 131 98.11 43.91 -17.68
N ARG A 132 97.85 42.89 -16.85
CA ARG A 132 98.90 42.28 -16.00
C ARG A 132 100.05 41.70 -16.83
N ARG A 133 99.76 41.04 -17.96
CA ARG A 133 100.79 40.51 -18.87
C ARG A 133 101.61 41.63 -19.52
N THR A 134 100.96 42.70 -19.97
CA THR A 134 101.65 43.88 -20.52
C THR A 134 102.59 44.51 -19.50
N CYS A 135 102.09 44.89 -18.32
CA CYS A 135 102.91 45.51 -17.27
C CYS A 135 104.06 44.59 -16.80
N ASN A 136 103.84 43.27 -16.71
CA ASN A 136 104.92 42.33 -16.40
C ASN A 136 106.00 42.29 -17.50
N SER A 137 105.61 42.38 -18.78
CA SER A 137 106.57 42.40 -19.90
C SER A 137 107.38 43.72 -19.97
N GLU A 138 106.74 44.85 -19.66
CA GLU A 138 107.40 46.16 -19.52
C GLU A 138 108.35 46.17 -18.32
N TYR A 139 107.91 45.63 -17.17
CA TYR A 139 108.77 45.46 -15.99
C TYR A 139 109.98 44.57 -16.27
N GLU A 140 109.82 43.46 -17.00
CA GLU A 140 110.94 42.61 -17.40
C GLU A 140 111.90 43.30 -18.38
N LEU A 141 111.40 44.16 -19.27
CA LEU A 141 112.26 44.97 -20.14
C LEU A 141 113.06 45.99 -19.33
N LEU A 142 112.40 46.74 -18.44
CA LEU A 142 113.05 47.69 -17.53
C LEU A 142 114.07 46.99 -16.61
N LEU A 143 113.79 45.78 -16.12
CA LEU A 143 114.73 44.98 -15.34
C LEU A 143 115.95 44.54 -16.16
N LYS A 144 115.77 44.21 -17.45
CA LYS A 144 116.86 43.89 -18.39
C LYS A 144 117.67 45.13 -18.79
N GLU A 145 117.11 46.33 -18.72
CA GLU A 145 117.85 47.58 -18.88
C GLU A 145 118.59 47.99 -17.61
N ARG A 146 117.94 47.88 -16.44
CA ARG A 146 118.57 48.11 -15.13
C ARG A 146 119.79 47.22 -14.93
N THR A 147 119.69 45.92 -15.24
CA THR A 147 120.81 44.97 -15.12
C THR A 147 121.94 45.20 -16.15
N LYS A 148 121.64 45.76 -17.34
CA LYS A 148 122.69 46.27 -18.26
C LYS A 148 123.40 47.50 -17.68
N LEU A 149 122.65 48.44 -17.11
CA LEU A 149 123.23 49.63 -16.46
C LEU A 149 124.05 49.23 -15.22
N GLU A 150 123.60 48.28 -14.43
CA GLU A 150 124.33 47.70 -13.30
C GLU A 150 125.64 47.03 -13.73
N SER A 151 125.66 46.27 -14.84
CA SER A 151 126.90 45.67 -15.34
C SER A 151 127.87 46.69 -15.97
N VAL A 152 127.36 47.76 -16.60
CA VAL A 152 128.20 48.91 -17.02
C VAL A 152 128.79 49.63 -15.81
N LEU A 153 127.99 49.88 -14.76
CA LEU A 153 128.46 50.50 -13.51
C LEU A 153 129.46 49.62 -12.78
N GLN A 154 129.27 48.30 -12.74
CA GLN A 154 130.25 47.35 -12.22
C GLN A 154 131.55 47.39 -13.02
N SER A 155 131.49 47.41 -14.37
CA SER A 155 132.70 47.55 -15.20
C SER A 155 133.44 48.89 -14.97
N TRP A 156 132.71 49.97 -14.69
CA TRP A 156 133.31 51.26 -14.28
C TRP A 156 133.93 51.19 -12.87
N LEU A 157 133.27 50.55 -11.91
CA LEU A 157 133.79 50.34 -10.56
C LEU A 157 135.00 49.39 -10.53
N GLU A 158 135.05 48.41 -11.42
CA GLU A 158 136.21 47.53 -11.62
C GLU A 158 137.36 48.28 -12.28
N LYS A 159 137.12 49.14 -13.28
CA LYS A 159 138.15 50.05 -13.81
C LYS A 159 138.70 51.00 -12.74
N LEU A 160 137.83 51.56 -11.90
CA LEU A 160 138.23 52.38 -10.76
C LEU A 160 139.07 51.58 -9.75
N ARG A 161 138.70 50.33 -9.44
CA ARG A 161 139.51 49.43 -8.59
C ARG A 161 140.84 49.05 -9.24
N PHE A 162 140.89 48.84 -10.55
CA PHE A 162 142.12 48.49 -11.27
C PHE A 162 143.12 49.66 -11.33
N MET A 163 142.65 50.90 -11.32
CA MET A 163 143.50 52.09 -11.15
C MET A 163 143.93 52.33 -9.70
N ASN A 164 143.21 51.80 -8.71
CA ASN A 164 143.42 52.09 -7.29
C ASN A 164 144.40 51.13 -6.59
N LEU A 165 145.49 50.77 -7.26
CA LEU A 165 146.56 49.92 -6.70
C LEU A 165 147.99 50.41 -7.00
N ASN A 166 148.17 51.65 -7.47
CA ASN A 166 149.51 52.22 -7.62
C ASN A 166 149.53 53.76 -7.44
N CYS A 167 150.12 54.19 -6.31
CA CYS A 167 150.52 55.55 -5.94
C CYS A 167 149.44 56.63 -5.68
N ASN A 168 149.59 57.27 -4.51
CA ASN A 168 149.05 58.59 -4.15
C ASN A 168 149.80 59.70 -4.95
N SER A 169 149.46 61.00 -4.94
CA SER A 169 148.70 61.79 -3.95
C SER A 169 148.20 63.16 -4.46
N GLU A 170 147.11 63.63 -3.83
CA GLU A 170 146.81 65.03 -3.44
C GLU A 170 146.26 66.10 -4.43
N LEU A 171 145.56 67.08 -3.80
CA LEU A 171 144.96 68.33 -4.30
C LEU A 171 143.75 68.19 -5.27
N GLY A 172 142.55 68.75 -5.02
CA GLY A 172 141.96 69.36 -3.82
C GLY A 172 141.23 70.69 -4.08
N CYS A 173 139.91 70.78 -3.80
CA CYS A 173 139.17 72.04 -3.59
C CYS A 173 137.74 71.84 -3.02
N GLU A 174 137.50 72.45 -1.85
CA GLU A 174 136.31 73.21 -1.40
C GLU A 174 134.83 72.76 -1.61
N ASN A 175 134.11 72.67 -0.47
CA ASN A 175 132.80 73.26 -0.13
C ASN A 175 131.51 72.94 -0.94
N ALA A 176 130.52 72.29 -0.29
CA ALA A 176 129.13 72.79 -0.18
C ALA A 176 128.22 71.95 0.77
N GLU A 177 127.20 72.62 1.33
CA GLU A 177 125.89 72.13 1.79
C GLU A 177 125.74 70.91 2.73
N VAL A 178 125.68 71.23 4.03
CA VAL A 178 124.65 70.66 4.93
C VAL A 178 123.26 71.08 4.41
N GLY A 179 122.32 70.17 4.14
CA GLY A 179 120.99 70.59 3.65
C GLY A 179 119.87 69.58 3.36
N MET A 180 120.09 68.26 3.35
CA MET A 180 119.07 67.30 2.82
C MET A 180 118.38 66.34 3.80
N GLU A 181 118.57 66.48 5.12
CA GLU A 181 117.93 65.58 6.11
C GLU A 181 116.63 66.13 6.73
N MET A 182 116.26 67.38 6.43
CA MET A 182 115.05 68.00 7.00
C MET A 182 113.86 68.15 6.03
N ASN A 183 114.10 68.09 4.70
CA ASN A 183 113.03 68.07 3.71
C ASN A 183 112.49 66.66 3.44
N LEU A 184 113.34 65.63 3.45
CA LEU A 184 112.90 64.25 3.20
C LEU A 184 111.93 63.76 4.29
N ASN A 185 112.25 64.05 5.56
CA ASN A 185 111.39 63.73 6.69
C ASN A 185 110.07 64.53 6.70
N LEU A 186 110.07 65.78 6.22
CA LEU A 186 108.85 66.59 6.12
C LEU A 186 107.94 66.12 4.98
N VAL A 187 108.48 65.84 3.79
CA VAL A 187 107.70 65.30 2.67
C VAL A 187 107.16 63.91 3.02
N HIS A 188 107.98 63.03 3.58
CA HIS A 188 107.54 61.65 3.87
C HIS A 188 106.49 61.60 5.00
N THR A 189 106.58 62.46 6.02
CA THR A 189 105.51 62.58 7.03
C THR A 189 104.24 63.23 6.46
N GLN A 190 104.35 64.19 5.54
CA GLN A 190 103.19 64.77 4.84
C GLN A 190 102.50 63.74 3.93
N GLU A 191 103.26 62.92 3.20
CA GLU A 191 102.73 61.83 2.36
C GLU A 191 102.06 60.75 3.22
N GLN A 192 102.68 60.34 4.33
CA GLN A 192 102.07 59.40 5.28
C GLN A 192 100.78 59.96 5.90
N ASN A 193 100.73 61.26 6.25
CA ASN A 193 99.51 61.90 6.75
C ASN A 193 98.41 61.97 5.66
N ASN A 194 98.79 62.24 4.40
CA ASN A 194 97.85 62.28 3.28
C ASN A 194 97.27 60.88 2.98
N GLU A 195 98.08 59.81 3.01
CA GLU A 195 97.60 58.43 2.93
C GLU A 195 96.74 58.06 4.14
N LEU A 196 97.13 58.42 5.37
CA LEU A 196 96.33 58.18 6.57
C LEU A 196 94.97 58.89 6.53
N GLN A 197 94.89 60.16 6.11
CA GLN A 197 93.61 60.85 5.91
C GLN A 197 92.75 60.17 4.82
N LYS A 198 93.38 59.69 3.75
CA LYS A 198 92.72 58.99 2.63
C LYS A 198 92.25 57.58 3.01
N ILE A 199 92.92 56.92 3.96
CA ILE A 199 92.49 55.67 4.59
C ILE A 199 91.36 55.95 5.61
N HIS A 200 91.51 56.96 6.47
CA HIS A 200 90.49 57.36 7.44
C HIS A 200 89.18 57.74 6.75
N LYS A 201 89.25 58.55 5.68
CA LYS A 201 88.06 58.89 4.90
C LYS A 201 87.41 57.67 4.25
N LYS A 202 88.19 56.75 3.69
CA LYS A 202 87.65 55.47 3.18
C LYS A 202 87.03 54.62 4.29
N MET A 203 87.53 54.70 5.52
CA MET A 203 86.98 54.00 6.67
C MET A 203 85.64 54.62 7.08
N GLU A 204 85.54 55.96 7.13
CA GLU A 204 84.29 56.69 7.36
C GLU A 204 83.25 56.41 6.25
N ASP A 205 83.66 56.51 4.97
CA ASP A 205 82.80 56.19 3.82
C ASP A 205 82.28 54.72 3.91
N MET A 206 83.15 53.77 4.28
CA MET A 206 82.83 52.35 4.46
C MET A 206 81.96 52.07 5.70
N GLU A 207 82.14 52.80 6.80
CA GLU A 207 81.27 52.71 7.99
C GLU A 207 79.86 53.22 7.68
N VAL A 208 79.74 54.28 6.86
CA VAL A 208 78.44 54.79 6.38
C VAL A 208 77.77 53.78 5.44
N GLU A 209 78.49 53.18 4.49
CA GLU A 209 77.95 52.11 3.65
C GLU A 209 77.54 50.88 4.47
N HIS A 210 78.38 50.45 5.42
CA HIS A 210 78.07 49.32 6.31
C HIS A 210 76.85 49.60 7.20
N HIS A 211 76.71 50.82 7.72
CA HIS A 211 75.52 51.24 8.46
C HIS A 211 74.28 51.21 7.56
N GLY A 212 74.35 51.74 6.34
CA GLY A 212 73.28 51.68 5.34
C GLY A 212 72.87 50.24 4.98
N CYS A 213 73.82 49.33 4.80
CA CYS A 213 73.54 47.91 4.62
C CYS A 213 72.89 47.27 5.85
N THR A 214 73.29 47.69 7.06
CA THR A 214 72.72 47.20 8.33
C THR A 214 71.29 47.69 8.55
N GLU A 215 70.99 48.95 8.20
CA GLU A 215 69.64 49.51 8.15
C GLU A 215 68.77 48.72 7.14
N LEU A 216 69.26 48.51 5.92
CA LEU A 216 68.52 47.81 4.86
C LEU A 216 68.19 46.36 5.24
N LEU A 217 69.15 45.62 5.81
CA LEU A 217 68.95 44.26 6.30
C LEU A 217 67.93 44.20 7.45
N ARG A 218 67.92 45.21 8.33
CA ARG A 218 66.93 45.32 9.42
C ARG A 218 65.52 45.54 8.87
N CYS A 219 65.36 46.44 7.90
CA CYS A 219 64.08 46.67 7.23
C CYS A 219 63.57 45.41 6.51
N GLN A 220 64.44 44.71 5.78
CA GLN A 220 64.10 43.45 5.11
C GLN A 220 63.70 42.35 6.11
N ALA A 221 64.37 42.26 7.27
CA ALA A 221 64.01 41.31 8.31
C ALA A 221 62.61 41.58 8.89
N SER A 222 62.28 42.83 9.21
CA SER A 222 60.94 43.20 9.71
C SER A 222 59.84 43.07 8.66
N GLU A 223 60.15 43.29 7.38
CA GLU A 223 59.20 43.08 6.27
C GLU A 223 58.93 41.58 6.04
N LEU A 224 59.96 40.73 6.16
CA LEU A 224 59.82 39.27 6.21
C LEU A 224 58.97 38.83 7.39
N GLU A 225 59.26 39.32 8.60
CA GLU A 225 58.53 38.98 9.84
C GLU A 225 57.03 39.30 9.70
N TYR A 226 56.70 40.52 9.28
CA TYR A 226 55.31 40.91 8.98
C TYR A 226 54.66 40.06 7.88
N SER A 227 55.42 39.64 6.86
CA SER A 227 54.91 38.75 5.82
C SER A 227 54.53 37.37 6.38
N THR A 228 55.32 36.81 7.30
CA THR A 228 55.02 35.52 7.95
C THR A 228 53.83 35.61 8.90
N GLU A 229 53.67 36.70 9.66
CA GLU A 229 52.46 36.95 10.46
C GLU A 229 51.19 37.08 9.60
N ARG A 230 51.32 37.64 8.40
CA ARG A 230 50.22 37.76 7.43
C ARG A 230 49.89 36.41 6.81
N GLU A 231 50.89 35.63 6.42
CA GLU A 231 50.72 34.28 5.92
C GLU A 231 50.04 33.38 6.96
N GLU A 232 50.47 33.43 8.23
CA GLU A 232 49.86 32.63 9.28
C GLU A 232 48.39 33.00 9.55
N ARG A 233 48.03 34.29 9.48
CA ARG A 233 46.62 34.71 9.56
C ARG A 233 45.80 34.16 8.39
N LEU A 234 46.30 34.29 7.16
CA LEU A 234 45.64 33.74 5.97
C LEU A 234 45.51 32.21 6.00
N ARG A 235 46.53 31.51 6.53
CA ARG A 235 46.51 30.05 6.77
C ARG A 235 45.41 29.66 7.76
N LYS A 236 45.30 30.35 8.90
CA LYS A 236 44.21 30.12 9.89
C LYS A 236 42.82 30.45 9.33
N GLU A 237 42.70 31.49 8.50
CA GLU A 237 41.46 31.83 7.80
C GLU A 237 41.07 30.77 6.76
N LEU A 238 42.04 30.23 6.01
CA LEU A 238 41.85 29.14 5.04
C LEU A 238 41.43 27.83 5.73
N GLU A 239 42.06 27.48 6.85
CA GLU A 239 41.69 26.31 7.67
C GLU A 239 40.25 26.45 8.20
N ALA A 240 39.89 27.63 8.74
CA ALA A 240 38.54 27.92 9.22
C ALA A 240 37.49 27.92 8.09
N ALA A 241 37.83 28.42 6.89
CA ALA A 241 36.98 28.34 5.71
C ALA A 241 36.77 26.87 5.26
N THR A 242 37.85 26.08 5.23
CA THR A 242 37.81 24.65 4.87
C THR A 242 36.93 23.84 5.84
N LEU A 243 37.00 24.13 7.15
CA LEU A 243 36.12 23.53 8.16
C LEU A 243 34.64 23.91 7.96
N ARG A 244 34.35 25.15 7.56
CA ARG A 244 32.98 25.57 7.21
C ARG A 244 32.46 24.87 5.95
N ILE A 245 33.31 24.70 4.92
CA ILE A 245 32.94 23.97 3.70
C ILE A 245 32.56 22.53 4.03
N LYS A 246 33.41 21.79 4.75
CA LYS A 246 33.10 20.42 5.18
C LYS A 246 31.78 20.30 5.94
N LYS A 247 31.52 21.21 6.89
CA LYS A 247 30.26 21.21 7.64
C LYS A 247 29.03 21.54 6.77
N LEU A 248 29.19 22.33 5.71
CA LEU A 248 28.13 22.58 4.74
C LEU A 248 27.91 21.36 3.83
N GLU A 249 28.97 20.66 3.42
CA GLU A 249 28.89 19.40 2.66
C GLU A 249 28.19 18.31 3.47
N GLU A 250 28.56 18.13 4.75
CA GLU A 250 27.90 17.24 5.72
C GLU A 250 26.40 17.55 5.88
N ASN A 251 26.04 18.83 6.05
CA ASN A 251 24.64 19.26 6.15
C ASN A 251 23.87 19.00 4.84
N ILE A 252 24.47 19.24 3.68
CA ILE A 252 23.85 19.01 2.37
C ILE A 252 23.59 17.52 2.14
N GLU A 253 24.50 16.64 2.56
CA GLU A 253 24.31 15.20 2.42
C GLU A 253 23.27 14.65 3.42
N ALA A 254 23.19 15.22 4.63
CA ALA A 254 22.12 14.92 5.58
C ALA A 254 20.73 15.32 5.04
N GLU A 255 20.60 16.51 4.44
CA GLU A 255 19.36 16.94 3.76
C GLU A 255 19.01 16.04 2.56
N ARG A 256 20.00 15.61 1.76
CA ARG A 256 19.79 14.64 0.67
C ARG A 256 19.24 13.31 1.18
N ALA A 257 19.83 12.77 2.26
CA ALA A 257 19.35 11.54 2.89
C ALA A 257 17.92 11.67 3.39
N ALA A 258 17.62 12.74 4.16
CA ALA A 258 16.28 13.02 4.67
C ALA A 258 15.24 13.23 3.55
N HIS A 259 15.61 13.89 2.45
CA HIS A 259 14.76 14.04 1.28
C HIS A 259 14.47 12.71 0.57
N VAL A 260 15.46 11.82 0.45
CA VAL A 260 15.27 10.47 -0.13
C VAL A 260 14.36 9.61 0.74
N GLU A 261 14.56 9.63 2.06
CA GLU A 261 13.69 8.93 3.02
C GLU A 261 12.25 9.48 2.97
N SER A 262 12.09 10.80 2.98
CA SER A 262 10.78 11.47 2.85
C SER A 262 10.06 11.12 1.54
N LYS A 263 10.80 11.06 0.42
CA LYS A 263 10.26 10.63 -0.88
C LYS A 263 9.79 9.17 -0.84
N PHE A 264 10.59 8.27 -0.29
CA PHE A 264 10.24 6.85 -0.17
C PHE A 264 9.01 6.63 0.73
N ASN A 265 8.95 7.32 1.87
CA ASN A 265 7.78 7.31 2.75
C ASN A 265 6.52 7.88 2.06
N SER A 266 6.67 8.92 1.22
CA SER A 266 5.56 9.44 0.40
C SER A 266 5.09 8.43 -0.66
N GLU A 267 6.00 7.68 -1.28
CA GLU A 267 5.65 6.63 -2.24
C GLU A 267 4.93 5.45 -1.58
N ILE A 268 5.34 5.04 -0.37
CA ILE A 268 4.62 4.05 0.46
C ILE A 268 3.20 4.53 0.79
N ILE A 269 3.04 5.80 1.19
CA ILE A 269 1.71 6.37 1.48
C ILE A 269 0.83 6.41 0.21
N GLN A 270 1.38 6.79 -0.94
CA GLN A 270 0.65 6.80 -2.21
C GLN A 270 0.21 5.40 -2.68
N LEU A 271 1.06 4.38 -2.48
CA LEU A 271 0.68 2.99 -2.70
C LEU A 271 -0.45 2.59 -1.75
N ARG A 272 -0.34 2.92 -0.46
CA ARG A 272 -1.34 2.55 0.53
C ARG A 272 -2.70 3.23 0.33
N VAL A 273 -2.71 4.47 -0.16
CA VAL A 273 -3.94 5.16 -0.59
C VAL A 273 -4.57 4.40 -1.75
N ARG A 274 -3.80 4.00 -2.77
CA ARG A 274 -4.30 3.24 -3.93
C ARG A 274 -4.87 1.87 -3.54
N ASP A 275 -4.24 1.17 -2.60
CA ASP A 275 -4.77 -0.09 -2.04
C ASP A 275 -6.16 0.13 -1.42
N LEU A 276 -6.29 1.20 -0.62
CA LEU A 276 -7.54 1.55 0.09
C LEU A 276 -8.62 2.03 -0.88
N GLU A 277 -8.27 2.78 -1.92
CA GLU A 277 -9.18 3.16 -3.01
C GLU A 277 -9.70 1.93 -3.77
N GLY A 278 -8.80 0.97 -4.09
CA GLY A 278 -9.16 -0.29 -4.73
C GLY A 278 -10.09 -1.15 -3.86
N ALA A 279 -9.75 -1.31 -2.58
CA ALA A 279 -10.59 -2.03 -1.62
C ALA A 279 -11.96 -1.36 -1.43
N LEU A 280 -12.00 -0.02 -1.33
CA LEU A 280 -13.24 0.75 -1.23
C LEU A 280 -14.10 0.63 -2.50
N GLN A 281 -13.51 0.48 -3.68
CA GLN A 281 -14.28 0.25 -4.90
C GLN A 281 -14.86 -1.17 -4.94
N ALA A 282 -14.05 -2.19 -4.63
CA ALA A 282 -14.51 -3.57 -4.53
C ALA A 282 -15.66 -3.75 -3.50
N GLU A 283 -15.58 -3.05 -2.36
CA GLU A 283 -16.64 -3.05 -1.35
C GLU A 283 -17.94 -2.39 -1.85
N LYS A 284 -17.87 -1.31 -2.65
CA LYS A 284 -19.05 -0.70 -3.28
C LYS A 284 -19.68 -1.62 -4.33
N ASP A 285 -18.86 -2.30 -5.12
CA ASP A 285 -19.33 -3.20 -6.16
C ASP A 285 -20.02 -4.43 -5.54
N SER A 286 -19.42 -4.99 -4.48
CA SER A 286 -20.02 -6.01 -3.59
C SER A 286 -21.33 -5.53 -2.95
N GLN A 287 -21.36 -4.30 -2.43
CA GLN A 287 -22.59 -3.70 -1.86
C GLN A 287 -23.69 -3.54 -2.92
N ALA A 288 -23.35 -3.20 -4.16
CA ALA A 288 -24.30 -3.08 -5.26
C ALA A 288 -24.89 -4.45 -5.65
N GLU A 289 -24.07 -5.49 -5.70
CA GLU A 289 -24.52 -6.88 -5.92
C GLU A 289 -25.46 -7.35 -4.81
N ALA A 290 -25.08 -7.16 -3.53
CA ALA A 290 -25.91 -7.51 -2.38
C ALA A 290 -27.26 -6.74 -2.33
N LEU A 291 -27.31 -5.51 -2.86
CA LEU A 291 -28.57 -4.75 -2.99
C LEU A 291 -29.47 -5.28 -4.10
N LEU A 292 -28.91 -5.81 -5.20
CA LEU A 292 -29.68 -6.46 -6.26
C LEU A 292 -30.29 -7.78 -5.76
N ASP A 293 -29.50 -8.60 -5.07
CA ASP A 293 -29.99 -9.85 -4.44
C ASP A 293 -31.09 -9.58 -3.42
N LEU A 294 -30.95 -8.54 -2.58
CA LEU A 294 -31.98 -8.16 -1.62
C LEU A 294 -33.28 -7.73 -2.30
N GLU A 295 -33.22 -7.02 -3.43
CA GLU A 295 -34.42 -6.65 -4.20
C GLU A 295 -35.05 -7.86 -4.90
N MET A 296 -34.25 -8.84 -5.37
CA MET A 296 -34.78 -10.12 -5.87
C MET A 296 -35.50 -10.91 -4.78
N ILE A 297 -34.87 -11.11 -3.62
CA ILE A 297 -35.47 -11.81 -2.46
C ILE A 297 -36.77 -11.10 -2.03
N LYS A 298 -36.77 -9.76 -2.00
CA LYS A 298 -37.96 -8.93 -1.71
C LYS A 298 -39.08 -9.08 -2.74
N LYS A 299 -38.74 -9.30 -4.02
CA LYS A 299 -39.71 -9.64 -5.08
C LYS A 299 -40.28 -11.06 -4.88
N GLU A 300 -39.44 -12.04 -4.56
CA GLU A 300 -39.88 -13.41 -4.27
C GLU A 300 -40.83 -13.48 -3.06
N PHE A 301 -40.49 -12.81 -1.96
CA PHE A 301 -41.39 -12.69 -0.79
C PHE A 301 -42.76 -12.11 -1.17
N LYS A 302 -42.78 -11.09 -2.04
CA LYS A 302 -44.03 -10.51 -2.54
C LYS A 302 -44.80 -11.47 -3.44
N GLU A 303 -44.14 -12.30 -4.24
CA GLU A 303 -44.81 -13.33 -5.05
C GLU A 303 -45.39 -14.46 -4.18
N VAL A 304 -44.70 -14.83 -3.09
CA VAL A 304 -45.20 -15.77 -2.06
C VAL A 304 -46.38 -15.18 -1.29
N GLU A 305 -46.33 -13.92 -0.88
CA GLU A 305 -47.45 -13.22 -0.21
C GLU A 305 -48.69 -13.18 -1.12
N ASN A 306 -48.51 -12.85 -2.41
CA ASN A 306 -49.58 -12.90 -3.41
C ASN A 306 -50.07 -14.34 -3.71
N ALA A 307 -49.27 -15.38 -3.47
CA ALA A 307 -49.74 -16.77 -3.55
C ALA A 307 -50.56 -17.17 -2.31
N TYR A 308 -50.10 -16.78 -1.13
CA TYR A 308 -50.79 -17.02 0.13
C TYR A 308 -52.18 -16.35 0.19
N GLU A 309 -52.30 -15.07 -0.19
CA GLU A 309 -53.60 -14.38 -0.19
C GLU A 309 -54.58 -14.94 -1.24
N ARG A 310 -54.07 -15.44 -2.39
CA ARG A 310 -54.90 -16.19 -3.35
C ARG A 310 -55.41 -17.50 -2.75
N GLU A 311 -54.54 -18.29 -2.12
CA GLU A 311 -54.93 -19.58 -1.57
C GLU A 311 -55.87 -19.45 -0.37
N LYS A 312 -55.67 -18.42 0.47
CA LYS A 312 -56.61 -18.00 1.51
C LYS A 312 -58.00 -17.65 0.95
N HIS A 313 -58.07 -16.98 -0.21
CA HIS A 313 -59.34 -16.73 -0.89
C HIS A 313 -59.97 -18.01 -1.46
N ASN A 314 -59.18 -18.86 -2.13
CA ASN A 314 -59.61 -20.18 -2.63
C ASN A 314 -60.19 -21.06 -1.51
N ALA A 315 -59.53 -21.10 -0.36
CA ALA A 315 -59.94 -21.85 0.82
C ALA A 315 -61.25 -21.32 1.41
N GLN A 316 -61.45 -19.99 1.44
CA GLN A 316 -62.72 -19.40 1.89
C GLN A 316 -63.86 -19.69 0.90
N GLU A 317 -63.65 -19.54 -0.40
CA GLU A 317 -64.65 -19.89 -1.42
C GLU A 317 -65.02 -21.38 -1.36
N SER A 318 -64.03 -22.25 -1.10
CA SER A 318 -64.23 -23.69 -0.89
C SER A 318 -65.02 -24.00 0.38
N LEU A 319 -64.77 -23.27 1.48
CA LEU A 319 -65.56 -23.37 2.71
C LEU A 319 -67.01 -22.90 2.52
N GLU A 320 -67.24 -21.88 1.68
CA GLU A 320 -68.57 -21.38 1.35
C GLU A 320 -69.34 -22.37 0.45
N LYS A 321 -68.67 -22.99 -0.54
CA LYS A 321 -69.18 -24.12 -1.33
C LYS A 321 -69.53 -25.33 -0.45
N LEU A 322 -68.64 -25.70 0.49
CA LEU A 322 -68.89 -26.79 1.45
C LEU A 322 -70.15 -26.53 2.29
N LYS A 323 -70.31 -25.31 2.81
CA LYS A 323 -71.50 -24.89 3.55
C LYS A 323 -72.78 -24.89 2.71
N VAL A 324 -72.72 -24.79 1.38
CA VAL A 324 -73.89 -24.99 0.50
C VAL A 324 -74.24 -26.48 0.43
N LEU A 325 -73.26 -27.33 0.10
CA LEU A 325 -73.44 -28.78 -0.01
C LEU A 325 -73.92 -29.42 1.30
N GLU A 326 -73.45 -28.93 2.46
CA GLU A 326 -73.92 -29.36 3.78
C GLU A 326 -75.43 -29.08 3.99
N ARG A 327 -75.91 -27.89 3.60
CA ARG A 327 -77.33 -27.53 3.66
C ARG A 327 -78.17 -28.32 2.67
N GLU A 328 -77.64 -28.63 1.48
CA GLU A 328 -78.31 -29.48 0.49
C GLU A 328 -78.39 -30.94 0.97
N CYS A 329 -77.33 -31.46 1.57
CA CYS A 329 -77.28 -32.78 2.21
C CYS A 329 -78.30 -32.86 3.36
N PHE A 330 -78.36 -31.86 4.23
CA PHE A 330 -79.36 -31.79 5.31
C PHE A 330 -80.80 -31.74 4.76
N SER A 331 -81.05 -30.94 3.71
CA SER A 331 -82.36 -30.80 3.06
C SER A 331 -82.83 -32.10 2.37
N THR A 332 -81.92 -32.78 1.67
CA THR A 332 -82.20 -34.06 1.01
C THR A 332 -82.38 -35.20 2.01
N ASN A 333 -81.54 -35.28 3.06
CA ASN A 333 -81.69 -36.25 4.13
C ASN A 333 -83.00 -36.05 4.92
N LYS A 334 -83.42 -34.80 5.17
CA LYS A 334 -84.73 -34.50 5.76
C LYS A 334 -85.88 -35.04 4.89
N LYS A 335 -85.89 -34.73 3.59
CA LYS A 335 -86.92 -35.25 2.65
C LYS A 335 -86.93 -36.77 2.58
N MET A 336 -85.76 -37.41 2.68
CA MET A 336 -85.64 -38.87 2.71
C MET A 336 -86.23 -39.45 4.00
N ASN A 337 -85.97 -38.85 5.16
CA ASN A 337 -86.59 -39.24 6.42
C ASN A 337 -88.11 -39.06 6.41
N GLU A 338 -88.63 -37.94 5.88
CA GLU A 338 -90.07 -37.71 5.71
C GLU A 338 -90.73 -38.80 4.84
N ALA A 339 -90.09 -39.19 3.74
CA ALA A 339 -90.56 -40.29 2.88
C ALA A 339 -90.40 -41.69 3.52
N VAL A 340 -89.41 -41.90 4.40
CA VAL A 340 -89.25 -43.14 5.18
C VAL A 340 -90.32 -43.24 6.26
N GLU A 341 -90.65 -42.15 6.95
CA GLU A 341 -91.77 -42.10 7.89
C GLU A 341 -93.11 -42.38 7.20
N GLU A 342 -93.37 -41.77 6.04
CA GLU A 342 -94.58 -42.02 5.26
C GLU A 342 -94.69 -43.51 4.85
N LYS A 343 -93.62 -44.08 4.29
CA LYS A 343 -93.58 -45.52 3.97
C LYS A 343 -93.76 -46.39 5.21
N THR A 344 -93.22 -45.99 6.37
CA THR A 344 -93.40 -46.72 7.64
C THR A 344 -94.87 -46.67 8.10
N LYS A 345 -95.55 -45.53 7.94
CA LYS A 345 -97.00 -45.39 8.22
C LYS A 345 -97.83 -46.29 7.28
N ILE A 346 -97.51 -46.34 5.99
CA ILE A 346 -98.17 -47.22 5.00
C ILE A 346 -97.93 -48.70 5.33
N ILE A 347 -96.69 -49.09 5.65
CA ILE A 347 -96.36 -50.46 6.06
C ILE A 347 -97.14 -50.86 7.32
N LYS A 348 -97.32 -49.94 8.28
CA LYS A 348 -98.13 -50.19 9.48
C LYS A 348 -99.62 -50.41 9.14
N ASP A 349 -100.23 -49.55 8.32
CA ASP A 349 -101.63 -49.74 7.87
C ASP A 349 -101.82 -51.08 7.16
N LEU A 350 -100.92 -51.42 6.23
CA LEU A 350 -100.97 -52.70 5.51
C LEU A 350 -100.79 -53.90 6.46
N SER A 351 -99.95 -53.78 7.49
CA SER A 351 -99.76 -54.82 8.51
C SER A 351 -100.99 -55.00 9.41
N GLU A 352 -101.64 -53.90 9.80
CA GLU A 352 -102.87 -53.91 10.59
C GLU A 352 -104.05 -54.49 9.79
N ARG A 353 -104.18 -54.11 8.51
CA ARG A 353 -105.15 -54.68 7.58
C ARG A 353 -104.90 -56.15 7.28
N LEU A 354 -103.63 -56.57 7.18
CA LEU A 354 -103.27 -57.99 7.04
C LEU A 354 -103.66 -58.77 8.29
N GLY A 355 -103.30 -58.31 9.49
CA GLY A 355 -103.66 -58.97 10.75
C GLY A 355 -105.18 -59.06 10.98
N ASN A 356 -105.93 -58.03 10.57
CA ASN A 356 -107.40 -58.07 10.55
C ASN A 356 -107.93 -59.07 9.51
N SER A 357 -107.35 -59.14 8.30
CA SER A 357 -107.73 -60.14 7.31
C SER A 357 -107.44 -61.57 7.79
N GLU A 358 -106.29 -61.81 8.44
CA GLU A 358 -105.97 -63.10 9.04
C GLU A 358 -106.93 -63.47 10.18
N LYS A 359 -107.35 -62.49 10.99
CA LYS A 359 -108.35 -62.70 12.03
C LYS A 359 -109.70 -63.10 11.41
N ASN A 360 -110.17 -62.36 10.40
CA ASN A 360 -111.39 -62.71 9.67
C ASN A 360 -111.28 -64.08 8.99
N CYS A 361 -110.10 -64.48 8.49
CA CYS A 361 -109.88 -65.81 7.94
C CYS A 361 -109.94 -66.91 9.02
N ARG A 362 -109.43 -66.67 10.23
CA ARG A 362 -109.60 -67.58 11.37
C ARG A 362 -111.06 -67.70 11.78
N GLU A 363 -111.77 -66.58 11.88
CA GLU A 363 -113.20 -66.54 12.22
C GLU A 363 -114.06 -67.28 11.17
N LEU A 364 -113.84 -67.02 9.88
CA LEU A 364 -114.49 -67.77 8.78
C LEU A 364 -114.11 -69.26 8.75
N GLN A 365 -112.91 -69.63 9.22
CA GLN A 365 -112.49 -71.02 9.32
C GLN A 365 -113.15 -71.73 10.52
N GLU A 366 -113.33 -71.02 11.64
CA GLU A 366 -114.09 -71.50 12.81
C GLU A 366 -115.60 -71.64 12.48
N GLU A 367 -116.20 -70.64 11.81
CA GLU A 367 -117.56 -70.71 11.25
C GLU A 367 -117.69 -71.87 10.25
N LEU A 368 -116.68 -72.12 9.41
CA LEU A 368 -116.69 -73.25 8.48
C LEU A 368 -116.63 -74.61 9.19
N GLU A 369 -115.86 -74.74 10.28
CA GLU A 369 -115.87 -75.96 11.10
C GLU A 369 -117.19 -76.12 11.89
N GLU A 370 -117.84 -75.03 12.30
CA GLU A 370 -119.18 -75.08 12.90
C GLU A 370 -120.27 -75.40 11.86
N ALA A 371 -120.17 -74.87 10.64
CA ALA A 371 -121.03 -75.22 9.52
C ALA A 371 -120.84 -76.68 9.09
N LYS A 372 -119.60 -77.21 9.12
CA LYS A 372 -119.32 -78.65 8.94
C LYS A 372 -119.97 -79.49 10.04
N LYS A 373 -119.91 -79.09 11.31
CA LYS A 373 -120.62 -79.80 12.40
C LYS A 373 -122.14 -79.78 12.19
N HIS A 374 -122.71 -78.66 11.77
CA HIS A 374 -124.13 -78.57 11.40
C HIS A 374 -124.47 -79.43 10.18
N GLN A 375 -123.59 -79.48 9.16
CA GLN A 375 -123.74 -80.37 8.01
C GLN A 375 -123.68 -81.84 8.43
N VAL A 376 -122.74 -82.23 9.30
CA VAL A 376 -122.64 -83.59 9.86
C VAL A 376 -123.92 -83.94 10.62
N PHE A 377 -124.42 -83.06 11.49
CA PHE A 377 -125.69 -83.27 12.20
C PHE A 377 -126.89 -83.37 11.25
N LEU A 378 -126.93 -82.57 10.17
CA LEU A 378 -127.94 -82.66 9.12
C LEU A 378 -127.84 -83.97 8.32
N THR A 379 -126.63 -84.44 7.99
CA THR A 379 -126.45 -85.73 7.32
C THR A 379 -126.69 -86.90 8.25
N GLU A 380 -126.41 -86.80 9.55
CA GLU A 380 -126.69 -87.85 10.53
C GLU A 380 -128.19 -87.96 10.83
N THR A 381 -128.91 -86.82 10.88
CA THR A 381 -130.38 -86.83 10.94
C THR A 381 -131.01 -87.26 9.63
N TYR A 382 -130.49 -86.88 8.46
CA TYR A 382 -130.96 -87.43 7.18
C TYR A 382 -130.64 -88.92 7.02
N GLU A 383 -129.47 -89.40 7.46
CA GLU A 383 -129.14 -90.83 7.43
C GLU A 383 -130.02 -91.63 8.39
N ASN A 384 -130.33 -91.12 9.58
CA ASN A 384 -131.25 -91.84 10.48
C ASN A 384 -132.68 -91.89 9.91
N ASN A 385 -133.18 -90.79 9.32
CA ASN A 385 -134.46 -90.79 8.59
C ASN A 385 -134.43 -91.70 7.34
N MET A 386 -133.30 -91.76 6.63
CA MET A 386 -133.13 -92.63 5.46
C MET A 386 -133.03 -94.11 5.85
N ARG A 387 -132.34 -94.47 6.94
CA ARG A 387 -132.27 -95.86 7.43
C ARG A 387 -133.64 -96.37 7.89
N GLU A 388 -134.51 -95.50 8.44
CA GLU A 388 -135.91 -95.85 8.72
C GLU A 388 -136.75 -96.07 7.44
N LEU A 389 -136.43 -95.35 6.34
CA LEU A 389 -137.05 -95.55 5.02
C LEU A 389 -136.48 -96.76 4.27
N GLU A 390 -135.18 -97.05 4.38
CA GLU A 390 -134.50 -98.17 3.73
C GLU A 390 -134.96 -99.53 4.28
N LEU A 391 -135.31 -99.60 5.57
CA LEU A 391 -135.99 -100.77 6.16
C LEU A 391 -137.45 -100.97 5.71
N LEU A 392 -138.01 -100.02 4.95
CA LEU A 392 -139.37 -100.05 4.40
C LEU A 392 -139.42 -100.11 2.86
N LEU A 393 -138.28 -99.96 2.18
CA LEU A 393 -138.16 -99.85 0.72
C LEU A 393 -137.36 -100.98 0.05
N ASP A 394 -137.14 -102.11 0.74
CA ASP A 394 -136.60 -103.34 0.14
C ASP A 394 -137.65 -104.09 -0.73
N SER A 395 -138.40 -103.34 -1.57
CA SER A 395 -139.23 -103.87 -2.65
C SER A 395 -139.55 -102.84 -3.75
N PHE A 396 -139.32 -103.22 -5.01
CA PHE A 396 -139.62 -102.52 -6.29
C PHE A 396 -138.74 -101.31 -6.71
N ALA A 397 -138.75 -100.97 -8.02
CA ALA A 397 -137.61 -100.28 -8.68
C ALA A 397 -137.89 -99.50 -10.00
N MET A 398 -136.96 -98.59 -10.37
CA MET A 398 -136.56 -98.06 -11.72
C MET A 398 -137.44 -97.08 -12.56
N SER A 399 -136.84 -95.93 -13.01
CA SER A 399 -136.72 -95.40 -14.43
C SER A 399 -136.69 -93.84 -14.62
N GLY A 400 -136.10 -93.30 -15.73
CA GLY A 400 -135.97 -91.84 -16.06
C GLY A 400 -135.35 -91.47 -17.46
N GLN A 401 -135.36 -90.19 -17.94
CA GLN A 401 -134.91 -89.78 -19.32
C GLN A 401 -134.81 -88.24 -19.66
N ARG A 402 -134.20 -87.86 -20.84
CA ARG A 402 -134.44 -86.66 -21.76
C ARG A 402 -133.75 -85.26 -21.54
N THR A 403 -133.52 -84.32 -22.50
CA THR A 403 -133.14 -84.26 -23.99
C THR A 403 -132.82 -82.80 -24.51
N ALA A 404 -132.22 -82.64 -25.72
CA ALA A 404 -132.09 -81.41 -26.60
C ALA A 404 -131.04 -80.32 -26.22
N GLY A 405 -130.62 -79.30 -27.02
CA GLY A 405 -130.84 -78.80 -28.43
C GLY A 405 -130.06 -77.44 -28.65
N THR A 406 -130.03 -76.64 -29.75
CA THR A 406 -130.39 -76.70 -31.22
C THR A 406 -129.97 -75.37 -31.97
N CYS A 407 -130.20 -75.22 -33.31
CA CYS A 407 -130.21 -73.97 -34.16
C CYS A 407 -128.97 -73.54 -35.04
N LYS A 408 -129.19 -72.70 -36.10
CA LYS A 408 -128.28 -72.12 -37.17
C LYS A 408 -129.06 -71.18 -38.16
N ASP A 409 -128.41 -70.40 -39.05
CA ASP A 409 -128.92 -70.12 -40.44
C ASP A 409 -127.94 -69.53 -41.52
N LYS A 410 -128.40 -69.32 -42.80
CA LYS A 410 -127.73 -68.77 -44.03
C LYS A 410 -128.75 -68.17 -45.04
N ASP A 411 -128.32 -67.45 -46.13
CA ASP A 411 -128.75 -67.76 -47.53
C ASP A 411 -128.12 -66.95 -48.71
N LYS A 412 -128.32 -67.37 -49.99
CA LYS A 412 -127.88 -66.67 -51.26
C LYS A 412 -128.43 -67.27 -52.59
N PHE A 413 -128.94 -66.49 -53.57
CA PHE A 413 -129.32 -66.95 -54.95
C PHE A 413 -129.06 -65.91 -56.11
N PRO A 414 -129.12 -66.26 -57.43
CA PRO A 414 -128.40 -65.53 -58.52
C PRO A 414 -129.15 -65.14 -59.84
N SER A 415 -128.39 -64.51 -60.78
CA SER A 415 -128.46 -64.53 -62.28
C SER A 415 -128.85 -63.24 -63.06
N LEU A 416 -128.02 -62.85 -64.07
CA LEU A 416 -128.35 -62.52 -65.49
C LEU A 416 -127.09 -62.03 -66.25
N SER A 417 -126.92 -62.33 -67.54
CA SER A 417 -125.59 -62.37 -68.21
C SER A 417 -125.31 -61.34 -69.34
N VAL A 418 -125.66 -60.06 -69.16
CA VAL A 418 -125.32 -58.98 -70.13
C VAL A 418 -124.58 -57.79 -69.49
N LEU A 419 -124.73 -57.60 -68.17
CA LEU A 419 -124.03 -56.54 -67.41
C LEU A 419 -122.51 -56.78 -67.32
N GLU A 420 -122.06 -58.02 -67.52
CA GLU A 420 -120.69 -58.44 -67.25
C GLU A 420 -119.67 -57.79 -68.20
N THR A 421 -120.00 -57.59 -69.48
CA THR A 421 -119.05 -57.01 -70.46
C THR A 421 -118.70 -55.55 -70.14
N LEU A 422 -119.69 -54.74 -69.74
CA LEU A 422 -119.46 -53.38 -69.26
C LEU A 422 -118.73 -53.35 -67.90
N ARG A 423 -119.03 -54.33 -67.03
CA ARG A 423 -118.32 -54.54 -65.76
C ARG A 423 -116.84 -54.85 -65.98
N CYS A 424 -116.49 -55.66 -66.97
CA CYS A 424 -115.11 -55.96 -67.35
C CYS A 424 -114.36 -54.70 -67.82
N THR A 425 -114.94 -53.88 -68.69
CA THR A 425 -114.27 -52.66 -69.16
C THR A 425 -114.10 -51.62 -68.04
N LEU A 426 -115.11 -51.44 -67.18
CA LEU A 426 -115.03 -50.54 -66.03
C LEU A 426 -114.04 -51.05 -64.96
N THR A 427 -113.94 -52.37 -64.75
CA THR A 427 -112.90 -52.93 -63.88
C THR A 427 -111.51 -52.83 -64.50
N ALA A 428 -111.34 -52.92 -65.82
CA ALA A 428 -110.05 -52.66 -66.47
C ALA A 428 -109.58 -51.21 -66.27
N TYR A 429 -110.46 -50.23 -66.47
CA TYR A 429 -110.14 -48.82 -66.19
C TYR A 429 -109.91 -48.55 -64.70
N ARG A 430 -110.72 -49.13 -63.81
CA ARG A 430 -110.52 -49.02 -62.36
C ARG A 430 -109.17 -49.61 -61.95
N ASN A 431 -108.87 -50.84 -62.36
CA ASN A 431 -107.63 -51.52 -62.02
C ASN A 431 -106.41 -50.72 -62.50
N LYS A 432 -106.46 -50.12 -63.70
CA LYS A 432 -105.37 -49.27 -64.20
C LYS A 432 -105.22 -47.96 -63.41
N LEU A 433 -106.31 -47.39 -62.91
CA LEU A 433 -106.28 -46.21 -62.03
C LEU A 433 -105.79 -46.57 -60.62
N GLU A 434 -106.18 -47.73 -60.11
CA GLU A 434 -105.74 -48.31 -58.83
C GLU A 434 -104.25 -48.70 -58.90
N GLU A 435 -103.76 -49.21 -60.04
CA GLU A 435 -102.36 -49.49 -60.35
C GLU A 435 -101.52 -48.20 -60.43
N MET A 436 -101.96 -47.17 -61.16
CA MET A 436 -101.31 -45.85 -61.16
C MET A 436 -101.32 -45.20 -59.77
N SER A 437 -102.37 -45.39 -58.97
CA SER A 437 -102.44 -44.93 -57.59
C SER A 437 -101.42 -45.65 -56.69
N ASN A 438 -101.25 -46.95 -56.87
CA ASN A 438 -100.24 -47.75 -56.16
C ASN A 438 -98.81 -47.36 -56.57
N GLU A 439 -98.54 -47.11 -57.84
CA GLU A 439 -97.23 -46.58 -58.29
C GLU A 439 -96.97 -45.16 -57.79
N LEU A 440 -97.99 -44.27 -57.77
CA LEU A 440 -97.88 -42.95 -57.15
C LEU A 440 -97.61 -43.06 -55.64
N GLY A 441 -98.23 -44.02 -54.96
CA GLY A 441 -97.97 -44.35 -53.56
C GLY A 441 -96.53 -44.81 -53.33
N LYS A 442 -96.02 -45.75 -54.14
CA LYS A 442 -94.62 -46.19 -54.11
C LYS A 442 -93.67 -45.00 -54.34
N MET A 443 -93.89 -44.22 -55.40
CA MET A 443 -93.10 -43.03 -55.71
C MET A 443 -93.10 -42.04 -54.54
N LYS A 444 -94.25 -41.79 -53.90
CA LYS A 444 -94.34 -40.94 -52.70
C LYS A 444 -93.50 -41.49 -51.55
N THR A 445 -93.54 -42.80 -51.27
CA THR A 445 -92.66 -43.39 -50.22
C THR A 445 -91.18 -43.33 -50.56
N VAL A 446 -90.81 -43.34 -51.85
CA VAL A 446 -89.41 -43.12 -52.30
C VAL A 446 -89.01 -41.66 -52.09
N CYS A 447 -89.84 -40.70 -52.47
CA CYS A 447 -89.59 -39.27 -52.20
C CYS A 447 -89.51 -38.97 -50.70
N GLU A 448 -90.34 -39.60 -49.86
CA GLU A 448 -90.30 -39.46 -48.40
C GLU A 448 -89.02 -40.07 -47.78
N LYS A 449 -88.48 -41.15 -48.35
CA LYS A 449 -87.17 -41.71 -47.97
C LYS A 449 -86.03 -40.78 -48.39
N LEU A 450 -86.00 -40.38 -49.66
CA LEU A 450 -84.96 -39.51 -50.22
C LEU A 450 -84.92 -38.15 -49.50
N THR A 451 -86.07 -37.60 -49.09
CA THR A 451 -86.13 -36.39 -48.26
C THR A 451 -85.50 -36.60 -46.88
N LYS A 452 -85.72 -37.75 -46.23
CA LYS A 452 -85.11 -38.08 -44.93
C LYS A 452 -83.60 -38.33 -45.05
N GLU A 453 -83.18 -39.02 -46.10
CA GLU A 453 -81.77 -39.26 -46.42
C GLU A 453 -81.03 -37.94 -46.73
N LEU A 454 -81.69 -37.01 -47.42
CA LEU A 454 -81.19 -35.65 -47.64
C LEU A 454 -81.07 -34.85 -46.33
N GLU A 455 -82.03 -34.93 -45.42
CA GLU A 455 -81.96 -34.23 -44.13
C GLU A 455 -80.83 -34.78 -43.25
N VAL A 456 -80.72 -36.11 -43.14
CA VAL A 456 -79.60 -36.78 -42.46
C VAL A 456 -78.25 -36.44 -43.13
N SER A 457 -78.23 -36.20 -44.44
CA SER A 457 -77.03 -35.74 -45.15
C SER A 457 -76.68 -34.28 -44.81
N LYS A 458 -77.66 -33.39 -44.65
CA LYS A 458 -77.43 -32.02 -44.15
C LYS A 458 -76.92 -32.02 -42.72
N GLU A 459 -77.56 -32.78 -41.82
CA GLU A 459 -77.12 -32.93 -40.41
C GLU A 459 -75.65 -33.37 -40.33
N LYS A 460 -75.25 -34.34 -41.17
CA LYS A 460 -73.85 -34.77 -41.30
C LYS A 460 -72.95 -33.67 -41.87
N MET A 461 -73.39 -32.88 -42.85
CA MET A 461 -72.60 -31.74 -43.35
C MET A 461 -72.44 -30.63 -42.30
N TYR A 462 -73.45 -30.39 -41.46
CA TYR A 462 -73.34 -29.45 -40.33
C TYR A 462 -72.36 -29.95 -39.26
N ALA A 463 -72.44 -31.23 -38.88
CA ALA A 463 -71.49 -31.84 -37.96
C ALA A 463 -70.06 -31.78 -38.51
N LEU A 464 -69.83 -32.26 -39.74
CA LEU A 464 -68.50 -32.19 -40.39
C LEU A 464 -67.99 -30.75 -40.56
N GLY A 465 -68.87 -29.77 -40.75
CA GLY A 465 -68.53 -28.36 -40.79
C GLY A 465 -68.09 -27.80 -39.43
N GLN A 466 -68.70 -28.29 -38.34
CA GLN A 466 -68.31 -27.96 -36.97
C GLN A 466 -66.98 -28.65 -36.60
N ASP A 467 -66.84 -29.95 -36.86
CA ASP A 467 -65.61 -30.73 -36.64
C ASP A 467 -64.42 -30.10 -37.38
N LEU A 468 -64.62 -29.71 -38.64
CA LEU A 468 -63.60 -29.04 -39.46
C LEU A 468 -63.25 -27.65 -38.92
N LYS A 469 -64.21 -26.92 -38.35
CA LYS A 469 -63.95 -25.62 -37.73
C LYS A 469 -63.18 -25.76 -36.42
N GLU A 470 -63.54 -26.72 -35.57
CA GLU A 470 -62.80 -27.05 -34.36
C GLU A 470 -61.36 -27.49 -34.69
N ALA A 471 -61.18 -28.34 -35.71
CA ALA A 471 -59.85 -28.75 -36.18
C ALA A 471 -59.01 -27.56 -36.72
N GLN A 472 -59.62 -26.57 -37.35
CA GLN A 472 -58.93 -25.34 -37.79
C GLN A 472 -58.49 -24.47 -36.60
N ASP A 473 -59.32 -24.31 -35.58
CA ASP A 473 -58.99 -23.50 -34.41
C ASP A 473 -57.92 -24.19 -33.54
N ASN A 474 -58.02 -25.51 -33.33
CA ASN A 474 -56.99 -26.32 -32.69
C ASN A 474 -55.64 -26.24 -33.45
N LEU A 475 -55.65 -26.26 -34.79
CA LEU A 475 -54.44 -26.07 -35.60
C LEU A 475 -53.86 -24.65 -35.43
N ALA A 476 -54.70 -23.63 -35.33
CA ALA A 476 -54.27 -22.26 -35.12
C ALA A 476 -53.63 -22.06 -33.73
N ASP A 477 -54.17 -22.69 -32.68
CA ASP A 477 -53.60 -22.64 -31.32
C ASP A 477 -52.31 -23.45 -31.20
N ALA A 478 -52.25 -24.66 -31.76
CA ALA A 478 -51.00 -25.43 -31.85
C ALA A 478 -49.89 -24.66 -32.60
N ASN A 479 -50.24 -23.90 -33.64
CA ASN A 479 -49.30 -23.03 -34.34
C ASN A 479 -48.84 -21.83 -33.49
N LYS A 480 -49.69 -21.26 -32.61
CA LYS A 480 -49.25 -20.23 -31.63
C LYS A 480 -48.25 -20.81 -30.65
N GLU A 481 -48.50 -22.01 -30.12
CA GLU A 481 -47.59 -22.70 -29.20
C GLU A 481 -46.25 -23.03 -29.86
N LEU A 482 -46.26 -23.56 -31.09
CA LEU A 482 -45.04 -23.83 -31.86
C LEU A 482 -44.18 -22.56 -32.06
N ASN A 483 -44.80 -21.43 -32.38
CA ASN A 483 -44.07 -20.16 -32.52
C ASN A 483 -43.51 -19.68 -31.17
N HIS A 484 -44.25 -19.84 -30.07
CA HIS A 484 -43.76 -19.53 -28.72
C HIS A 484 -42.56 -20.41 -28.30
N LEU A 485 -42.58 -21.69 -28.68
CA LEU A 485 -41.45 -22.60 -28.49
C LEU A 485 -40.25 -22.21 -29.35
N HIS A 486 -40.44 -21.81 -30.61
CA HIS A 486 -39.36 -21.28 -31.45
C HIS A 486 -38.70 -20.02 -30.85
N THR A 487 -39.48 -19.07 -30.32
CA THR A 487 -38.92 -17.90 -29.61
C THR A 487 -38.08 -18.35 -28.41
N LYS A 488 -38.62 -19.21 -27.54
CA LYS A 488 -37.89 -19.77 -26.39
C LYS A 488 -36.61 -20.54 -26.79
N CYS A 489 -36.58 -21.16 -27.96
CA CYS A 489 -35.38 -21.78 -28.51
C CYS A 489 -34.35 -20.73 -28.95
N ALA A 490 -34.76 -19.66 -29.64
CA ALA A 490 -33.87 -18.56 -30.02
C ALA A 490 -33.29 -17.83 -28.79
N ASP A 491 -34.11 -17.57 -27.77
CA ASP A 491 -33.67 -16.98 -26.50
C ASP A 491 -32.56 -17.83 -25.86
N ARG A 492 -32.78 -19.16 -25.78
CA ARG A 492 -31.79 -20.13 -25.28
C ARG A 492 -30.53 -20.20 -26.14
N GLU A 493 -30.64 -20.11 -27.46
CA GLU A 493 -29.50 -20.09 -28.38
C GLU A 493 -28.61 -18.85 -28.13
N THR A 494 -29.23 -17.67 -27.90
CA THR A 494 -28.46 -16.45 -27.56
C THR A 494 -27.78 -16.55 -26.19
N LEU A 495 -28.43 -17.14 -25.19
CA LEU A 495 -27.87 -17.38 -23.86
C LEU A 495 -26.72 -18.42 -23.89
N ILE A 496 -26.82 -19.45 -24.73
CA ILE A 496 -25.70 -20.37 -25.01
C ILE A 496 -24.55 -19.61 -25.70
N GLY A 497 -24.87 -18.60 -26.52
CA GLY A 497 -23.91 -17.67 -27.09
C GLY A 497 -23.14 -16.87 -26.03
N THR A 498 -23.83 -16.22 -25.08
CA THR A 498 -23.16 -15.43 -24.02
C THR A 498 -22.31 -16.32 -23.12
N PHE A 499 -22.85 -17.43 -22.60
CA PHE A 499 -22.09 -18.39 -21.79
C PHE A 499 -20.84 -18.94 -22.52
N ARG A 500 -20.90 -19.13 -23.85
CA ARG A 500 -19.73 -19.54 -24.65
C ARG A 500 -18.65 -18.45 -24.68
N THR A 501 -19.04 -17.17 -24.78
CA THR A 501 -18.08 -16.05 -24.71
C THR A 501 -17.52 -15.84 -23.30
N GLU A 502 -18.33 -15.98 -22.26
CA GLU A 502 -17.91 -15.90 -20.86
C GLU A 502 -16.90 -17.00 -20.52
N LEU A 503 -17.17 -18.25 -20.90
CA LEU A 503 -16.24 -19.38 -20.71
C LEU A 503 -14.90 -19.14 -21.45
N GLN A 504 -14.94 -18.55 -22.64
CA GLN A 504 -13.73 -18.16 -23.38
C GLN A 504 -12.95 -17.04 -22.66
N ASN A 505 -13.65 -16.04 -22.10
CA ASN A 505 -13.04 -14.96 -21.32
C ASN A 505 -12.39 -15.48 -20.03
N VAL A 506 -13.11 -16.31 -19.25
CA VAL A 506 -12.58 -16.97 -18.05
C VAL A 506 -11.34 -17.80 -18.38
N ARG A 507 -11.34 -18.55 -19.49
CA ARG A 507 -10.18 -19.32 -19.95
C ARG A 507 -8.97 -18.45 -20.30
N GLN A 508 -9.18 -17.25 -20.85
CA GLN A 508 -8.10 -16.28 -21.09
C GLN A 508 -7.59 -15.63 -19.80
N CYS A 509 -8.48 -15.33 -18.85
CA CYS A 509 -8.09 -14.80 -17.54
C CYS A 509 -7.27 -15.82 -16.75
N TRP A 510 -7.67 -17.10 -16.78
CA TRP A 510 -6.92 -18.20 -16.17
C TRP A 510 -5.51 -18.34 -16.74
N GLU A 511 -5.34 -18.34 -18.06
CA GLU A 511 -4.00 -18.47 -18.66
C GLU A 511 -3.11 -17.24 -18.38
N LYS A 512 -3.69 -16.03 -18.26
CA LYS A 512 -2.97 -14.83 -17.78
C LYS A 512 -2.55 -14.94 -16.31
N GLU A 513 -3.40 -15.49 -15.44
CA GLU A 513 -3.08 -15.69 -14.02
C GLU A 513 -2.00 -16.75 -13.83
N LYS A 514 -2.08 -17.85 -14.58
CA LYS A 514 -1.06 -18.89 -14.64
C LYS A 514 0.32 -18.34 -15.04
N ILE A 515 0.38 -17.38 -15.98
CA ILE A 515 1.64 -16.69 -16.32
C ILE A 515 2.14 -15.88 -15.11
N ARG A 516 1.30 -15.03 -14.50
CA ARG A 516 1.65 -14.26 -13.28
C ARG A 516 2.12 -15.14 -12.12
N ALA A 517 1.51 -16.31 -11.94
CA ALA A 517 1.93 -17.27 -10.93
C ALA A 517 3.35 -17.78 -11.20
N THR A 518 3.71 -18.08 -12.45
CA THR A 518 5.08 -18.45 -12.80
C THR A 518 6.07 -17.28 -12.73
N GLU A 519 5.64 -16.05 -13.02
CA GLU A 519 6.48 -14.85 -12.88
C GLU A 519 6.81 -14.58 -11.41
N SER A 520 5.81 -14.55 -10.54
CA SER A 520 5.99 -14.38 -9.08
C SER A 520 6.73 -15.54 -8.42
N GLU A 521 6.56 -16.79 -8.86
CA GLU A 521 7.39 -17.92 -8.41
C GLU A 521 8.88 -17.70 -8.76
N ASN A 522 9.17 -17.20 -9.97
CA ASN A 522 10.54 -16.87 -10.37
C ASN A 522 11.12 -15.70 -9.54
N GLU A 523 10.33 -14.69 -9.19
CA GLU A 523 10.74 -13.60 -8.30
C GLU A 523 11.03 -14.11 -6.88
N ILE A 524 10.15 -14.94 -6.30
CA ILE A 524 10.36 -15.58 -4.99
C ILE A 524 11.65 -16.42 -5.00
N GLN A 525 11.92 -17.17 -6.07
CA GLN A 525 13.18 -17.91 -6.20
C GLN A 525 14.42 -17.00 -6.30
N GLN A 526 14.32 -15.85 -6.99
CA GLN A 526 15.41 -14.87 -7.04
C GLN A 526 15.69 -14.24 -5.67
N LEU A 527 14.64 -13.79 -4.97
CA LEU A 527 14.73 -13.25 -3.61
C LEU A 527 15.29 -14.27 -2.62
N THR A 528 14.90 -15.54 -2.72
CA THR A 528 15.41 -16.63 -1.88
C THR A 528 16.92 -16.83 -2.08
N ARG A 529 17.41 -16.84 -3.34
CA ARG A 529 18.84 -16.94 -3.65
C ARG A 529 19.62 -15.71 -3.16
N ALA A 530 19.05 -14.51 -3.29
CA ALA A 530 19.67 -13.28 -2.81
C ALA A 530 19.80 -13.27 -1.27
N TYR A 531 18.76 -13.70 -0.55
CA TYR A 531 18.78 -13.82 0.91
C TYR A 531 19.76 -14.88 1.41
N GLN A 532 19.86 -16.03 0.72
CA GLN A 532 20.87 -17.06 1.03
C GLN A 532 22.29 -16.52 0.86
N LYS A 533 22.56 -15.81 -0.25
CA LYS A 533 23.86 -15.18 -0.51
C LYS A 533 24.21 -14.10 0.53
N ASP A 534 23.27 -13.23 0.87
CA ASP A 534 23.43 -12.21 1.92
C ASP A 534 23.75 -12.85 3.29
N THR A 535 23.06 -13.95 3.63
CA THR A 535 23.32 -14.72 4.85
C THR A 535 24.72 -15.35 4.85
N GLU A 536 25.17 -15.90 3.72
CA GLU A 536 26.50 -16.50 3.55
C GLU A 536 27.63 -15.45 3.58
N GLU A 537 27.45 -14.30 2.92
CA GLU A 537 28.40 -13.18 2.95
C GLU A 537 28.55 -12.61 4.36
N LYS A 538 27.44 -12.42 5.09
CA LYS A 538 27.45 -11.98 6.49
C LYS A 538 28.09 -13.01 7.42
N LEU A 539 27.76 -14.30 7.28
CA LEU A 539 28.36 -15.37 8.09
C LEU A 539 29.88 -15.44 7.85
N THR A 540 30.32 -15.30 6.60
CA THR A 540 31.74 -15.25 6.21
C THR A 540 32.44 -14.03 6.81
N PHE A 541 31.79 -12.86 6.82
CA PHE A 541 32.32 -11.66 7.48
C PHE A 541 32.47 -11.87 8.99
N LEU A 542 31.44 -12.37 9.69
CA LEU A 542 31.53 -12.59 11.13
C LEU A 542 32.57 -13.66 11.47
N HIS A 543 32.65 -14.76 10.71
CA HIS A 543 33.68 -15.78 10.90
C HIS A 543 35.09 -15.21 10.69
N SER A 544 35.27 -14.34 9.70
CA SER A 544 36.53 -13.59 9.47
C SER A 544 36.87 -12.65 10.63
N LEU A 545 35.87 -12.02 11.25
CA LEU A 545 36.05 -11.17 12.44
C LEU A 545 36.44 -12.01 13.67
N TYR A 546 35.77 -13.13 13.89
CA TYR A 546 36.11 -14.09 14.95
C TYR A 546 37.55 -14.62 14.78
N GLN A 547 37.95 -15.06 13.58
CA GLN A 547 39.33 -15.48 13.31
C GLN A 547 40.37 -14.39 13.60
N ARG A 548 40.07 -13.11 13.32
CA ARG A 548 40.97 -11.99 13.69
C ARG A 548 41.07 -11.79 15.19
N LEU A 549 39.96 -11.93 15.93
CA LEU A 549 39.96 -11.81 17.40
C LEU A 549 40.68 -12.98 18.08
N VAL A 550 40.57 -14.20 17.54
CA VAL A 550 41.40 -15.36 17.91
C VAL A 550 42.87 -15.04 17.67
N ALA A 551 43.23 -14.63 16.44
CA ALA A 551 44.62 -14.43 16.02
C ALA A 551 45.31 -13.24 16.73
N GLY A 552 44.55 -12.21 17.09
CA GLY A 552 45.03 -11.08 17.91
C GLY A 552 45.07 -11.38 19.42
N CYS A 553 44.71 -12.60 19.85
CA CYS A 553 44.58 -12.99 21.27
C CYS A 553 43.65 -12.08 22.08
N VAL A 554 42.61 -11.53 21.44
CA VAL A 554 41.69 -10.53 22.03
C VAL A 554 40.44 -11.19 22.66
N LEU A 555 40.25 -12.50 22.47
CA LEU A 555 39.14 -13.23 23.07
C LEU A 555 39.35 -13.46 24.57
N ILE A 556 38.36 -13.06 25.37
CA ILE A 556 38.33 -13.22 26.83
C ILE A 556 37.81 -14.61 27.23
N LYS A 557 37.05 -15.27 26.34
CA LYS A 557 36.81 -16.72 26.38
C LYS A 557 37.09 -17.33 25.00
N GLN A 558 37.89 -18.40 24.97
CA GLN A 558 37.90 -19.31 23.82
C GLN A 558 36.70 -20.26 23.94
N SER A 559 35.97 -20.48 22.85
CA SER A 559 34.94 -21.51 22.78
C SER A 559 35.58 -22.86 22.48
N GLU A 560 35.29 -23.88 23.30
CA GLU A 560 35.83 -25.24 23.16
C GLU A 560 35.19 -26.04 21.99
N GLY A 561 34.40 -25.35 21.15
CA GLY A 561 33.69 -25.92 20.00
C GLY A 561 34.59 -26.09 18.77
N ILE A 562 34.26 -27.06 17.92
CA ILE A 562 34.99 -27.35 16.69
C ILE A 562 34.88 -26.16 15.73
N LEU A 563 36.01 -25.51 15.46
CA LEU A 563 36.19 -24.26 14.68
C LEU A 563 35.53 -24.21 13.29
N ASP A 564 35.17 -25.37 12.72
CA ASP A 564 34.81 -25.54 11.31
C ASP A 564 33.31 -25.27 11.01
N ARG A 565 32.43 -25.28 12.03
CA ARG A 565 30.97 -25.06 11.85
C ARG A 565 30.34 -24.34 13.04
N PHE A 566 30.24 -23.01 12.94
CA PHE A 566 29.34 -22.22 13.77
C PHE A 566 28.11 -21.81 12.95
N SER A 567 26.93 -21.80 13.57
CA SER A 567 25.76 -21.11 13.01
C SER A 567 25.86 -19.59 13.18
N TRP A 568 25.02 -18.86 12.43
CA TRP A 568 24.89 -17.41 12.55
C TRP A 568 24.62 -16.95 14.00
N CYS A 569 23.72 -17.65 14.70
CA CYS A 569 23.34 -17.30 16.07
C CYS A 569 24.47 -17.57 17.07
N GLU A 570 25.19 -18.69 16.93
CA GLU A 570 26.34 -19.02 17.78
C GLU A 570 27.46 -17.99 17.61
N LEU A 571 27.82 -17.65 16.36
CA LEU A 571 28.95 -16.78 16.10
C LEU A 571 28.62 -15.31 16.41
N CYS A 572 27.36 -14.88 16.21
CA CYS A 572 26.87 -13.61 16.78
C CYS A 572 27.02 -13.57 18.31
N ALA A 573 26.58 -14.61 19.03
CA ALA A 573 26.61 -14.64 20.50
C ALA A 573 28.06 -14.62 21.03
N VAL A 574 28.95 -15.43 20.45
CA VAL A 574 30.38 -15.47 20.83
C VAL A 574 31.07 -14.14 20.57
N LEU A 575 30.78 -13.47 19.45
CA LEU A 575 31.31 -12.12 19.19
C LEU A 575 30.75 -11.09 20.16
N GLN A 576 29.44 -11.10 20.43
CA GLN A 576 28.79 -10.16 21.35
C GLN A 576 29.36 -10.28 22.77
N GLU A 577 29.45 -11.49 23.34
CA GLU A 577 30.02 -11.71 24.67
C GLU A 577 31.46 -11.18 24.81
N ASN A 578 32.28 -11.34 23.76
CA ASN A 578 33.66 -10.85 23.79
C ASN A 578 33.73 -9.33 23.60
N VAL A 579 32.89 -8.73 22.76
CA VAL A 579 32.81 -7.26 22.60
C VAL A 579 32.35 -6.58 23.89
N ASP A 580 31.29 -7.09 24.53
CA ASP A 580 30.78 -6.53 25.80
C ASP A 580 31.81 -6.64 26.93
N ALA A 581 32.53 -7.77 27.02
CA ALA A 581 33.61 -7.95 27.98
C ALA A 581 34.80 -7.00 27.73
N LEU A 582 35.19 -6.75 26.47
CA LEU A 582 36.24 -5.79 26.10
C LEU A 582 35.83 -4.34 26.41
N ILE A 583 34.55 -3.98 26.21
CA ILE A 583 34.01 -2.67 26.59
C ILE A 583 34.07 -2.48 28.11
N LEU A 584 33.72 -3.52 28.90
CA LEU A 584 33.80 -3.47 30.36
C LEU A 584 35.23 -3.29 30.88
N ASP A 585 36.21 -4.00 30.32
CA ASP A 585 37.62 -3.84 30.73
C ASP A 585 38.23 -2.50 30.24
N LEU A 586 37.82 -1.98 29.08
CA LEU A 586 38.21 -0.65 28.62
C LEU A 586 37.67 0.46 29.54
N ASN A 587 36.40 0.37 29.95
CA ASN A 587 35.81 1.33 30.89
C ASN A 587 36.53 1.29 32.25
N ARG A 588 36.83 0.09 32.76
CA ARG A 588 37.63 -0.10 33.97
C ARG A 588 39.07 0.41 33.85
N ALA A 589 39.66 0.38 32.65
CA ALA A 589 40.96 0.99 32.39
C ALA A 589 40.88 2.53 32.43
N ASN A 590 39.85 3.12 31.82
CA ASN A 590 39.61 4.56 31.84
C ASN A 590 39.36 5.07 33.27
N GLU A 591 38.57 4.38 34.09
CA GLU A 591 38.37 4.70 35.52
C GLU A 591 39.71 4.79 36.30
N LYS A 592 40.62 3.84 36.05
CA LYS A 592 41.96 3.85 36.65
C LYS A 592 42.81 5.01 36.15
N ILE A 593 42.73 5.34 34.86
CA ILE A 593 43.45 6.47 34.27
C ILE A 593 42.96 7.77 34.92
N SER A 594 41.65 8.04 34.95
CA SER A 594 41.10 9.26 35.57
C SER A 594 41.40 9.37 37.06
N HIS A 595 41.46 8.25 37.79
CA HIS A 595 41.93 8.25 39.18
C HIS A 595 43.42 8.64 39.29
N LEU A 596 44.29 8.09 38.42
CA LEU A 596 45.71 8.43 38.40
C LEU A 596 45.95 9.89 37.96
N GLU A 597 45.20 10.40 36.97
CA GLU A 597 45.22 11.80 36.56
C GLU A 597 44.85 12.74 37.71
N TYR A 598 43.79 12.42 38.46
CA TYR A 598 43.40 13.15 39.66
C TYR A 598 44.50 13.15 40.73
N VAL A 599 45.11 12.00 41.02
CA VAL A 599 46.21 11.88 41.99
C VAL A 599 47.46 12.65 41.52
N CYS A 600 47.79 12.62 40.22
CA CYS A 600 48.90 13.36 39.64
C CYS A 600 48.64 14.88 39.67
N LYS A 601 47.41 15.32 39.40
CA LYS A 601 47.02 16.73 39.51
C LYS A 601 47.14 17.23 40.95
N ASN A 602 46.56 16.53 41.93
CA ASN A 602 46.66 16.89 43.34
C ASN A 602 48.14 17.02 43.78
N LYS A 603 49.00 16.06 43.39
CA LYS A 603 50.44 16.12 43.66
C LYS A 603 51.11 17.33 43.00
N SER A 604 50.81 17.60 41.73
CA SER A 604 51.28 18.80 41.01
C SER A 604 50.91 20.10 41.72
N ASP A 605 49.66 20.21 42.17
CA ASP A 605 49.16 21.44 42.78
C ASP A 605 49.75 21.63 44.20
N THR A 606 49.85 20.58 45.04
CA THR A 606 50.58 20.66 46.32
C THR A 606 52.08 20.96 46.17
N MET A 607 52.71 20.56 45.05
CA MET A 607 54.11 20.88 44.75
C MET A 607 54.28 22.36 44.41
N LYS A 608 53.32 22.98 43.71
CA LYS A 608 53.30 24.43 43.44
C LYS A 608 53.09 25.23 44.71
N GLU A 609 52.16 24.81 45.58
CA GLU A 609 51.92 25.45 46.88
C GLU A 609 53.19 25.44 47.76
N LEU A 610 53.90 24.30 47.79
CA LEU A 610 55.17 24.17 48.51
C LEU A 610 56.26 25.06 47.90
N GLN A 611 56.37 25.11 46.56
CA GLN A 611 57.33 25.96 45.86
C GLN A 611 57.07 27.45 46.12
N GLN A 612 55.81 27.90 46.02
CA GLN A 612 55.44 29.29 46.31
C GLN A 612 55.77 29.66 47.77
N SER A 613 55.42 28.80 48.73
CA SER A 613 55.74 29.00 50.15
C SER A 613 57.26 29.09 50.41
N GLN A 614 58.07 28.37 49.63
CA GLN A 614 59.53 28.46 49.69
C GLN A 614 60.06 29.77 49.07
N GLU A 615 59.50 30.22 47.94
CA GLU A 615 59.87 31.46 47.27
C GLU A 615 59.48 32.71 48.08
N ASP A 616 58.30 32.68 48.71
CA ASP A 616 57.84 33.70 49.67
C ASP A 616 58.79 33.79 50.88
N ALA A 617 59.21 32.63 51.41
CA ALA A 617 60.14 32.57 52.54
C ALA A 617 61.54 33.10 52.19
N PHE A 618 62.07 32.78 51.00
CA PHE A 618 63.33 33.35 50.52
C PHE A 618 63.22 34.85 50.25
N SER A 619 62.11 35.32 49.67
CA SER A 619 61.86 36.74 49.40
C SER A 619 61.87 37.54 50.71
N LYS A 620 61.15 37.06 51.73
CA LYS A 620 61.12 37.65 53.07
C LYS A 620 62.49 37.65 53.75
N MET A 621 63.30 36.59 53.56
CA MET A 621 64.68 36.54 54.06
C MET A 621 65.59 37.54 53.36
N ALA A 622 65.43 37.74 52.04
CA ALA A 622 66.17 38.73 51.27
C ALA A 622 65.81 40.17 51.65
N GLU A 623 64.55 40.46 51.97
CA GLU A 623 64.13 41.75 52.54
C GLU A 623 64.76 42.00 53.92
N GLN A 624 64.76 41.00 54.80
CA GLN A 624 65.43 41.07 56.10
C GLN A 624 66.93 41.33 55.96
N MET A 625 67.60 40.65 55.03
CA MET A 625 69.02 40.86 54.73
C MET A 625 69.30 42.29 54.23
N LYS A 626 68.49 42.82 53.31
CA LYS A 626 68.59 44.22 52.83
C LYS A 626 68.35 45.23 53.95
N ALA A 627 67.40 44.97 54.86
CA ALA A 627 67.15 45.83 56.02
C ALA A 627 68.35 45.85 57.00
N GLN A 628 68.97 44.68 57.22
CA GLN A 628 70.18 44.54 58.03
C GLN A 628 71.39 45.24 57.37
N GLU A 629 71.60 45.05 56.07
CA GLU A 629 72.62 45.75 55.29
C GLU A 629 72.43 47.28 55.35
N SER A 630 71.21 47.78 55.19
CA SER A 630 70.88 49.20 55.34
C SER A 630 71.20 49.72 56.75
N CYS A 631 70.99 48.92 57.79
CA CYS A 631 71.35 49.26 59.17
C CYS A 631 72.88 49.38 59.34
N TRP A 632 73.63 48.39 58.86
CA TRP A 632 75.10 48.40 58.88
C TRP A 632 75.69 49.55 58.07
N GLN A 633 75.14 49.86 56.89
CA GLN A 633 75.61 50.96 56.04
C GLN A 633 75.37 52.33 56.70
N LYS A 634 74.24 52.52 57.38
CA LYS A 634 73.99 53.74 58.19
C LYS A 634 74.96 53.85 59.37
N GLN A 635 75.25 52.74 60.05
CA GLN A 635 76.21 52.69 61.15
C GLN A 635 77.64 53.01 60.66
N LYS A 636 78.02 52.49 59.49
CA LYS A 636 79.28 52.80 58.82
C LYS A 636 79.38 54.29 58.47
N GLN A 637 78.37 54.85 57.80
CA GLN A 637 78.35 56.28 57.43
C GLN A 637 78.43 57.21 58.65
N TYR A 638 77.76 56.85 59.75
CA TYR A 638 77.87 57.58 61.02
C TYR A 638 79.31 57.55 61.57
N LEU A 639 79.97 56.39 61.57
CA LEU A 639 81.37 56.27 62.00
C LEU A 639 82.32 57.04 61.07
N GLU A 640 82.12 56.98 59.75
CA GLU A 640 82.90 57.75 58.76
C GLU A 640 82.75 59.27 58.99
N GLN A 641 81.54 59.76 59.30
CA GLN A 641 81.32 61.16 59.67
C GLN A 641 82.00 61.55 60.99
N GLN A 642 81.97 60.68 62.01
CA GLN A 642 82.69 60.91 63.27
C GLN A 642 84.21 61.01 63.04
N TYR A 643 84.78 60.12 62.23
CA TYR A 643 86.20 60.18 61.85
C TYR A 643 86.54 61.45 61.05
N LEU A 644 85.71 61.85 60.09
CA LEU A 644 85.93 63.08 59.32
C LEU A 644 85.84 64.35 60.19
N SER A 645 84.90 64.40 61.14
CA SER A 645 84.82 65.50 62.11
C SER A 645 86.09 65.59 62.95
N LEU A 646 86.55 64.45 63.49
CA LEU A 646 87.78 64.38 64.28
C LEU A 646 89.03 64.74 63.45
N LEU A 647 89.11 64.33 62.18
CA LEU A 647 90.21 64.67 61.29
C LEU A 647 90.22 66.17 60.94
N GLY A 648 89.05 66.77 60.78
CA GLY A 648 88.86 68.22 60.57
C GLY A 648 89.26 69.02 61.82
N GLU A 649 88.88 68.57 63.01
CA GLU A 649 89.34 69.16 64.27
C GLU A 649 90.86 69.08 64.44
N VAL A 650 91.50 67.99 64.01
CA VAL A 650 92.96 67.86 64.03
C VAL A 650 93.62 68.83 63.05
N HIS A 651 93.09 69.00 61.83
CA HIS A 651 93.60 70.00 60.88
C HIS A 651 93.40 71.45 61.39
N ALA A 652 92.26 71.75 62.00
CA ALA A 652 91.97 73.07 62.56
C ALA A 652 92.79 73.40 63.83
N ARG A 653 93.52 72.43 64.39
CA ARG A 653 94.52 72.61 65.48
C ARG A 653 95.97 72.57 64.98
N ALA A 654 96.17 72.42 63.66
CA ALA A 654 97.48 72.34 63.00
C ALA A 654 97.76 73.55 62.08
N GLN A 655 96.86 74.53 62.06
CA GLN A 655 97.03 75.87 61.46
C GLN A 655 97.12 76.93 62.57
#